data_AF-B0TET0-F1
#
_entry.id   AF-B0TET0-F1
#
_cell.length_a   1.000
_cell.length_b   1.000
_cell.length_c   1.000
_cell.angle_alpha   90.00
_cell.angle_beta   90.00
_cell.angle_gamma   90.00
#
_symmetry.space_group_name_H-M   'P 1'
#
loop_
_entity.id
_entity.type
_entity.pdbx_description
1 polymer ?
#
loop_
_entity_poly.entity_id
_entity_poly.type
_entity_poly.pdbx_seq_one_letter_code
_entity_poly.pdbx_strand_id
1 'polypeptide(L)'
;MVADQPPHEGDCLFSSIKNPPQAVLNARDRETAIRLLQLNRLPCPDVVEPTPETLFPILGRTYGHHQGEDIRVVEDYASTREQPSDYYVQLLNISEEYRICIIGLEAVAAFKAAPKRIQNLEYPIRTAAFGWSYAPMTASEEMVTLAVRSIYALGLRWGQVDLALNKENRLVVLDVNAGERLQEDWITRYPAAVQRLAFDFQQAPLPDDFTLGCDVEFMLRQTQTMRMLPASFFWPMEGPIGCDNRSLENANKIFPLAEIRPDPSNDPDAIIASLERIMQVGTQACPYRNVQWLAGSMPFAGYQVGGHIHFGILPTLEMIRVLDNYLSLPLLFVEHPHRGRRRHRTRHGQLGAFRVAPHGFQYLTTPSWIVNPATARAVLHWVKIIIKNYRLCLSRPLTSPALQEAFYKAKTDLLYDEVKGILDEIARFDDFTDRRNIILPLFEQILTRQTWDDNSDLRAAWQIAIPDNFYATPALAFLSAPLRSQLGVGRGELLSVRAGAAVAEAQVEPAVDPESMYVQISPETAELLQLPALENQNFSFLRDGVRSVRLGPFLGILGPRTQHGELFFGRQTKIYRRIIRLARNKGICAYVFNVDSIVPGKRSVRGYVSTGSENAQWIPHDFPMPDVIYDRMFADEYAEVHRANAMRERLQYHYKIPFINPPSLFKISGDKLVTHKVLQRSPEIAPFLPETQPLLDASQVLEMLFRHGVVFIKPAAGFRGKDVIKLQFEPDNRICARGRQLDERTTWEETFNPSEKELAAFIKEIPRSNKAIVQQGIPALLYKDRPVETRFYYVKNSKGLWLRSGLVARVAPDNLFPMNGNVEWDLLASRILKASMGVQRREAYKERADALCRKVLALLESEVGPFGELAIDIIPTRNDAPIIVEINAKPDNLLHMIGAFRRRNLCIMRLLGYAKRLAGFGEE
;
A
#
# COMPACT_ATOMS: atom_id res chain seq x y z
N MET A 1 5.00 0.70 48.92
CA MET A 1 4.38 1.87 49.58
C MET A 1 5.45 2.93 49.81
N VAL A 2 5.64 3.89 48.89
CA VAL A 2 6.46 5.11 49.10
C VAL A 2 5.87 6.28 48.28
N ALA A 3 4.54 6.42 48.26
CA ALA A 3 3.87 7.50 47.51
C ALA A 3 2.86 8.31 48.34
N ASP A 4 2.57 7.91 49.58
CA ASP A 4 1.59 8.59 50.44
C ASP A 4 2.20 9.42 51.58
N GLN A 5 3.52 9.56 51.65
CA GLN A 5 4.13 10.55 52.55
C GLN A 5 4.68 11.72 51.74
N PRO A 6 4.13 12.94 51.91
CA PRO A 6 4.72 14.12 51.31
C PRO A 6 6.12 14.32 51.90
N PRO A 7 7.12 14.77 51.11
CA PRO A 7 8.37 15.23 51.69
C PRO A 7 8.09 16.38 52.67
N HIS A 8 8.87 16.48 53.75
CA HIS A 8 8.81 17.60 54.67
C HIS A 8 8.85 18.93 53.90
N GLU A 9 7.98 19.88 54.27
CA GLU A 9 7.99 21.25 53.75
C GLU A 9 9.40 21.84 53.95
N GLY A 10 10.19 21.97 52.87
CA GLY A 10 11.51 22.58 52.97
C GLY A 10 12.44 22.47 51.76
N ASP A 11 12.52 21.31 51.09
CA ASP A 11 13.73 21.01 50.29
C ASP A 11 13.63 21.10 48.76
N CYS A 12 12.54 21.58 48.19
CA CYS A 12 12.48 21.90 46.76
C CYS A 12 11.78 23.23 46.51
N LEU A 13 12.54 24.24 46.09
CA LEU A 13 11.98 25.45 45.50
C LEU A 13 11.29 25.05 44.19
N PHE A 14 9.96 24.84 44.24
CA PHE A 14 9.12 24.47 43.08
C PHE A 14 9.33 25.40 41.88
N SER A 15 9.79 26.63 42.11
CA SER A 15 10.16 27.64 41.11
C SER A 15 11.38 27.27 40.24
N SER A 16 12.13 26.23 40.59
CA SER A 16 13.33 25.78 39.86
C SER A 16 13.05 24.74 38.76
N ILE A 17 11.87 24.09 38.78
CA ILE A 17 11.50 23.08 37.78
C ILE A 17 11.11 23.81 36.49
N LYS A 18 11.86 23.56 35.40
CA LYS A 18 11.68 24.20 34.08
C LYS A 18 11.43 23.18 32.98
N ASN A 19 10.71 23.53 31.93
CA ASN A 19 10.73 22.76 30.69
C ASN A 19 12.14 22.88 30.07
N PRO A 20 12.73 21.81 29.52
CA PRO A 20 14.03 21.92 28.84
C PRO A 20 14.00 22.98 27.73
N PRO A 21 15.02 23.83 27.58
CA PRO A 21 15.01 24.90 26.57
C PRO A 21 14.72 24.39 25.15
N GLN A 22 15.34 23.28 24.75
CA GLN A 22 15.09 22.66 23.44
C GLN A 22 13.64 22.17 23.30
N ALA A 23 13.03 21.63 24.36
CA ALA A 23 11.64 21.17 24.33
C ALA A 23 10.66 22.33 24.16
N VAL A 24 10.95 23.49 24.77
CA VAL A 24 10.16 24.72 24.57
C VAL A 24 10.28 25.19 23.12
N LEU A 25 11.48 25.13 22.52
CA LEU A 25 11.68 25.44 21.11
C LEU A 25 10.90 24.47 20.20
N ASN A 26 10.95 23.16 20.48
CA ASN A 26 10.22 22.13 19.75
C ASN A 26 8.71 22.40 19.73
N ALA A 27 8.14 22.93 20.82
CA ALA A 27 6.72 23.24 20.93
C ALA A 27 6.35 24.58 20.29
N ARG A 28 7.26 25.58 20.32
CA ARG A 28 7.04 26.91 19.73
C ARG A 28 7.06 26.85 18.21
N ASP A 29 7.99 26.12 17.61
CA ASP A 29 7.99 25.96 16.16
C ASP A 29 6.95 24.92 15.73
N ARG A 30 5.89 25.40 15.06
CA ARG A 30 4.75 24.58 14.66
C ARG A 30 5.09 23.52 13.62
N GLU A 31 6.02 23.79 12.71
CA GLU A 31 6.43 22.77 11.74
C GLU A 31 7.22 21.65 12.45
N THR A 32 8.18 22.03 13.30
CA THR A 32 8.94 21.08 14.12
C THR A 32 8.02 20.26 15.02
N ALA A 33 7.03 20.88 15.67
CA ALA A 33 6.06 20.19 16.51
C ALA A 33 5.30 19.12 15.71
N ILE A 34 4.72 19.49 14.56
CA ILE A 34 3.99 18.55 13.69
C ILE A 34 4.91 17.41 13.24
N ARG A 35 6.13 17.72 12.78
CA ARG A 35 7.11 16.71 12.34
C ARG A 35 7.47 15.73 13.46
N LEU A 36 7.67 16.21 14.69
CA LEU A 36 7.95 15.35 15.84
C LEU A 36 6.75 14.48 16.23
N LEU A 37 5.53 15.04 16.20
CA LEU A 37 4.31 14.26 16.42
C LEU A 37 4.18 13.15 15.36
N GLN A 38 4.38 13.46 14.08
CA GLN A 38 4.37 12.50 12.98
C GLN A 38 5.46 11.43 13.12
N LEU A 39 6.68 11.83 13.48
CA LEU A 39 7.82 10.94 13.73
C LEU A 39 7.50 9.93 14.84
N ASN A 40 6.81 10.37 15.89
CA ASN A 40 6.31 9.55 16.99
C ASN A 40 4.94 8.89 16.71
N ARG A 41 4.43 8.99 15.46
CA ARG A 41 3.17 8.41 14.97
C ARG A 41 1.93 8.84 15.76
N LEU A 42 1.93 10.04 16.28
CA LEU A 42 0.77 10.63 16.93
C LEU A 42 -0.14 11.21 15.84
N PRO A 43 -1.46 10.94 15.88
CA PRO A 43 -2.39 11.51 14.91
C PRO A 43 -2.36 13.03 14.97
N CYS A 44 -1.99 13.69 13.87
CA CYS A 44 -1.96 15.15 13.73
C CYS A 44 -2.19 15.52 12.25
N PRO A 45 -2.46 16.79 11.91
CA PRO A 45 -2.58 17.25 10.53
C PRO A 45 -1.31 16.96 9.70
N ASP A 46 -1.49 16.58 8.44
CA ASP A 46 -0.36 16.35 7.52
C ASP A 46 0.23 17.67 7.01
N VAL A 47 1.55 17.77 6.98
CA VAL A 47 2.26 18.79 6.18
C VAL A 47 2.08 18.44 4.69
N VAL A 48 1.61 19.40 3.90
CA VAL A 48 1.26 19.21 2.48
C VAL A 48 2.16 20.07 1.63
N GLU A 49 2.76 19.49 0.58
CA GLU A 49 3.31 20.28 -0.52
C GLU A 49 2.20 20.53 -1.56
N PRO A 50 1.80 21.78 -1.83
CA PRO A 50 0.70 22.04 -2.75
C PRO A 50 1.05 21.65 -4.19
N THR A 51 0.12 20.97 -4.84
CA THR A 51 0.16 20.56 -6.26
C THR A 51 -1.20 20.85 -6.91
N PRO A 52 -1.31 20.87 -8.25
CA PRO A 52 -2.61 20.96 -8.93
C PRO A 52 -3.60 19.86 -8.54
N GLU A 53 -3.12 18.75 -8.00
CA GLU A 53 -3.90 17.59 -7.55
C GLU A 53 -4.21 17.61 -6.03
N THR A 54 -3.72 18.59 -5.28
CA THR A 54 -3.97 18.73 -3.83
C THR A 54 -5.46 18.95 -3.56
N LEU A 55 -5.98 18.31 -2.51
CA LEU A 55 -7.34 18.54 -2.03
C LEU A 55 -7.36 19.83 -1.19
N PHE A 56 -7.92 20.89 -1.76
CA PHE A 56 -8.14 22.17 -1.09
C PHE A 56 -9.50 22.19 -0.37
N PRO A 57 -9.72 23.06 0.63
CA PRO A 57 -8.76 24.03 1.17
C PRO A 57 -7.66 23.41 2.04
N ILE A 58 -6.50 24.05 2.06
CA ILE A 58 -5.36 23.76 2.96
C ILE A 58 -5.03 25.01 3.79
N LEU A 59 -4.24 24.86 4.86
CA LEU A 59 -3.77 25.97 5.69
C LEU A 59 -2.33 26.33 5.33
N GLY A 60 -2.08 27.53 4.82
CA GLY A 60 -0.75 28.12 4.71
C GLY A 60 -0.31 28.74 6.03
N ARG A 61 0.96 28.56 6.40
CA ARG A 61 1.55 29.00 7.66
C ARG A 61 2.95 29.58 7.48
N THR A 62 3.40 30.39 8.44
CA THR A 62 4.78 30.90 8.49
C THR A 62 5.59 30.16 9.56
N TYR A 63 6.91 30.09 9.39
CA TYR A 63 7.81 29.49 10.39
C TYR A 63 7.74 30.24 11.73
N GLY A 64 7.71 29.50 12.83
CA GLY A 64 7.63 30.04 14.20
C GLY A 64 6.23 30.03 14.84
N HIS A 65 6.09 30.74 15.95
CA HIS A 65 4.86 30.79 16.75
C HIS A 65 4.17 32.15 16.64
N HIS A 66 3.08 32.24 15.90
CA HIS A 66 2.35 33.50 15.67
C HIS A 66 0.95 33.53 16.28
N GLN A 67 0.67 32.68 17.27
CA GLN A 67 -0.64 32.59 17.95
C GLN A 67 -1.84 32.39 17.01
N GLY A 68 -1.60 31.88 15.80
CA GLY A 68 -2.62 31.67 14.78
C GLY A 68 -2.88 32.86 13.87
N GLU A 69 -2.20 34.00 14.07
CA GLU A 69 -2.28 35.17 13.17
C GLU A 69 -1.66 34.89 11.79
N ASP A 70 -0.80 33.88 11.70
CA ASP A 70 -0.15 33.42 10.47
C ASP A 70 -1.02 32.53 9.57
N ILE A 71 -2.18 32.08 10.08
CA ILE A 71 -2.98 31.06 9.40
C ILE A 71 -3.72 31.67 8.21
N ARG A 72 -3.44 31.15 7.02
CA ARG A 72 -4.15 31.49 5.79
C ARG A 72 -4.85 30.27 5.21
N VAL A 73 -6.16 30.36 5.01
CA VAL A 73 -6.90 29.34 4.26
C VAL A 73 -6.60 29.54 2.77
N VAL A 74 -6.10 28.50 2.13
CA VAL A 74 -5.77 28.50 0.69
C VAL A 74 -6.73 27.56 0.00
N GLU A 75 -7.52 28.09 -0.93
CA GLU A 75 -8.65 27.38 -1.54
C GLU A 75 -8.31 26.71 -2.88
N ASP A 76 -7.17 27.05 -3.48
CA ASP A 76 -6.73 26.49 -4.76
C ASP A 76 -5.21 26.60 -4.97
N TYR A 77 -4.70 25.90 -5.98
CA TYR A 77 -3.27 25.86 -6.28
C TYR A 77 -2.70 27.18 -6.80
N ALA A 78 -3.47 27.99 -7.55
CA ALA A 78 -2.98 29.27 -8.04
C ALA A 78 -2.74 30.25 -6.87
N SER A 79 -3.63 30.26 -5.89
CA SER A 79 -3.53 31.04 -4.65
C SER A 79 -2.25 30.77 -3.83
N THR A 80 -1.67 29.57 -3.96
CA THR A 80 -0.38 29.22 -3.31
C THR A 80 0.82 29.92 -3.95
N ARG A 81 0.72 30.30 -5.23
CA ARG A 81 1.81 30.94 -5.99
C ARG A 81 1.79 32.46 -5.90
N GLU A 82 0.60 33.04 -5.83
CA GLU A 82 0.43 34.50 -5.75
C GLU A 82 0.91 35.05 -4.41
N GLN A 83 0.70 34.27 -3.34
CA GLN A 83 1.13 34.60 -1.98
C GLN A 83 1.62 33.30 -1.33
N PRO A 84 2.93 33.00 -1.40
CA PRO A 84 3.46 31.79 -0.81
C PRO A 84 3.44 31.87 0.72
N SER A 85 3.20 30.72 1.36
CA SER A 85 3.43 30.49 2.78
C SER A 85 4.69 29.63 2.94
N ASP A 86 5.31 29.66 4.11
CA ASP A 86 6.55 28.93 4.37
C ASP A 86 6.34 27.41 4.30
N TYR A 87 5.21 26.94 4.82
CA TYR A 87 4.74 25.56 4.69
C TYR A 87 3.21 25.51 4.70
N TYR A 88 2.65 24.36 4.31
CA TYR A 88 1.21 24.15 4.28
C TYR A 88 0.83 22.90 5.04
N VAL A 89 -0.37 22.91 5.62
CA VAL A 89 -0.92 21.83 6.44
C VAL A 89 -2.33 21.50 5.97
N GLN A 90 -2.71 20.23 6.02
CA GLN A 90 -4.07 19.81 5.69
C GLN A 90 -5.09 20.49 6.60
N LEU A 91 -6.16 21.04 6.01
CA LEU A 91 -7.30 21.50 6.79
C LEU A 91 -8.11 20.27 7.25
N LEU A 92 -8.20 20.05 8.56
CA LEU A 92 -9.01 18.99 9.13
C LEU A 92 -10.46 19.46 9.34
N ASN A 93 -11.41 18.62 8.95
CA ASN A 93 -12.81 18.85 9.26
C ASN A 93 -13.12 18.23 10.63
N ILE A 94 -13.27 19.09 11.64
CA ILE A 94 -13.43 18.71 13.05
C ILE A 94 -14.85 18.98 13.55
N SER A 95 -15.35 18.09 14.40
CA SER A 95 -16.67 18.18 15.04
C SER A 95 -16.56 18.75 16.47
N GLU A 96 -15.58 18.26 17.23
CA GLU A 96 -15.33 18.65 18.62
C GLU A 96 -13.86 19.03 18.80
N GLU A 97 -13.59 19.94 19.74
CA GLU A 97 -12.24 20.34 20.13
C GLU A 97 -12.14 20.36 21.66
N TYR A 98 -10.99 19.95 22.16
CA TYR A 98 -10.70 19.80 23.58
C TYR A 98 -9.32 20.34 23.91
N ARG A 99 -9.14 20.75 25.16
CA ARG A 99 -7.84 21.15 25.71
C ARG A 99 -7.53 20.31 26.94
N ILE A 100 -6.41 19.61 26.92
CA ILE A 100 -5.94 18.75 28.01
C ILE A 100 -4.67 19.36 28.60
N CYS A 101 -4.68 19.62 29.90
CA CYS A 101 -3.55 20.15 30.65
C CYS A 101 -2.79 19.00 31.31
N ILE A 102 -1.49 18.89 31.03
CA ILE A 102 -0.64 17.79 31.50
C ILE A 102 0.47 18.32 32.41
N ILE A 103 0.70 17.63 33.53
CA ILE A 103 1.91 17.77 34.37
C ILE A 103 2.50 16.36 34.57
N GLY A 104 3.75 16.15 34.15
CA GLY A 104 4.39 14.83 34.20
C GLY A 104 3.66 13.82 33.30
N LEU A 105 3.11 12.76 33.91
CA LEU A 105 2.33 11.72 33.23
C LEU A 105 0.82 11.85 33.45
N GLU A 106 0.34 12.97 33.99
CA GLU A 106 -1.04 13.13 34.45
C GLU A 106 -1.77 14.28 33.78
N ALA A 107 -3.05 14.05 33.46
CA ALA A 107 -3.97 15.11 33.09
C ALA A 107 -4.55 15.77 34.34
N VAL A 108 -4.17 17.03 34.57
CA VAL A 108 -4.59 17.82 35.74
C VAL A 108 -5.86 18.63 35.48
N ALA A 109 -6.17 18.90 34.21
CA ALA A 109 -7.42 19.53 33.80
C ALA A 109 -7.78 19.17 32.36
N ALA A 110 -9.08 19.18 32.05
CA ALA A 110 -9.59 18.97 30.71
C ALA A 110 -10.77 19.89 30.43
N PHE A 111 -10.84 20.39 29.20
CA PHE A 111 -11.87 21.32 28.77
C PHE A 111 -12.39 20.97 27.39
N LYS A 112 -13.68 21.22 27.14
CA LYS A 112 -14.32 21.14 25.82
C LYS A 112 -14.57 22.54 25.27
N ALA A 113 -14.23 22.76 24.00
CA ALA A 113 -14.55 24.01 23.32
C ALA A 113 -16.06 24.15 23.10
N ALA A 114 -16.63 25.29 23.46
CA ALA A 114 -18.04 25.62 23.33
C ALA A 114 -18.22 27.07 22.84
N PRO A 115 -19.16 27.33 21.90
CA PRO A 115 -19.38 28.66 21.37
C PRO A 115 -20.07 29.56 22.42
N LYS A 116 -19.60 30.81 22.60
CA LYS A 116 -20.28 31.82 23.42
C LYS A 116 -21.46 32.49 22.69
N ARG A 117 -21.42 32.55 21.36
CA ARG A 117 -22.50 33.03 20.48
C ARG A 117 -22.47 32.23 19.17
N ILE A 118 -23.62 31.79 18.68
CA ILE A 118 -23.74 31.13 17.36
C ILE A 118 -23.67 32.22 16.29
N GLN A 119 -22.54 32.32 15.57
CA GLN A 119 -22.47 33.09 14.33
C GLN A 119 -22.56 32.10 13.16
N ASN A 120 -23.56 32.29 12.30
CA ASN A 120 -23.72 31.51 11.08
C ASN A 120 -22.58 31.85 10.11
N LEU A 121 -21.53 31.02 10.10
CA LEU A 121 -20.54 30.71 9.05
C LEU A 121 -19.23 30.28 9.74
N GLU A 122 -19.06 28.97 9.96
CA GLU A 122 -17.90 28.41 10.68
C GLU A 122 -16.63 28.43 9.82
N TYR A 123 -15.63 29.19 10.24
CA TYR A 123 -14.24 28.78 10.08
C TYR A 123 -13.90 27.78 11.22
N PRO A 124 -13.19 26.67 10.96
CA PRO A 124 -12.87 25.64 11.95
C PRO A 124 -11.74 26.05 12.92
N ILE A 125 -11.70 27.32 13.34
CA ILE A 125 -10.67 27.88 14.24
C ILE A 125 -11.35 28.31 15.53
N ARG A 126 -11.23 27.50 16.59
CA ARG A 126 -12.01 27.64 17.84
C ARG A 126 -11.26 28.42 18.92
N THR A 127 -10.90 29.67 18.64
CA THR A 127 -10.24 30.55 19.61
C THR A 127 -11.21 31.55 20.26
N ALA A 128 -10.77 32.16 21.37
CA ALA A 128 -11.53 33.22 22.04
C ALA A 128 -11.81 34.42 21.11
N ALA A 129 -10.87 34.74 20.21
CA ALA A 129 -11.04 35.80 19.21
C ALA A 129 -12.19 35.51 18.24
N PHE A 130 -12.50 34.24 17.98
CA PHE A 130 -13.62 33.78 17.15
C PHE A 130 -14.86 33.38 17.97
N GLY A 131 -14.97 33.83 19.22
CA GLY A 131 -16.17 33.64 20.04
C GLY A 131 -16.30 32.27 20.71
N TRP A 132 -15.21 31.50 20.81
CA TRP A 132 -15.19 30.21 21.52
C TRP A 132 -14.72 30.36 22.97
N SER A 133 -15.16 29.44 23.82
CA SER A 133 -14.75 29.32 25.22
C SER A 133 -14.55 27.87 25.62
N TYR A 134 -13.93 27.63 26.76
CA TYR A 134 -13.62 26.30 27.26
C TYR A 134 -14.46 26.00 28.50
N ALA A 135 -15.23 24.91 28.45
CA ALA A 135 -16.00 24.40 29.60
C ALA A 135 -15.27 23.20 30.22
N PRO A 136 -15.15 23.11 31.56
CA PRO A 136 -14.54 21.95 32.21
C PRO A 136 -15.22 20.63 31.84
N MET A 137 -14.44 19.57 31.68
CA MET A 137 -14.94 18.22 31.42
C MET A 137 -14.03 17.16 32.05
N THR A 138 -14.47 15.90 32.01
CA THR A 138 -13.62 14.74 32.32
C THR A 138 -13.02 14.20 31.02
N ALA A 139 -11.70 14.06 30.95
CA ALA A 139 -11.02 13.46 29.80
C ALA A 139 -11.20 11.94 29.78
N SER A 140 -11.35 11.35 28.59
CA SER A 140 -11.26 9.90 28.45
C SER A 140 -9.82 9.42 28.55
N GLU A 141 -9.61 8.14 28.84
CA GLU A 141 -8.28 7.51 28.89
C GLU A 141 -7.51 7.68 27.57
N GLU A 142 -8.20 7.61 26.43
CA GLU A 142 -7.62 7.82 25.10
C GLU A 142 -7.10 9.26 24.92
N MET A 143 -7.87 10.26 25.39
CA MET A 143 -7.45 11.68 25.36
C MET A 143 -6.23 11.91 26.24
N VAL A 144 -6.22 11.36 27.46
CA VAL A 144 -5.10 11.49 28.40
C VAL A 144 -3.86 10.84 27.81
N THR A 145 -3.97 9.62 27.29
CA THR A 145 -2.86 8.88 26.67
C THR A 145 -2.27 9.67 25.51
N LEU A 146 -3.12 10.17 24.60
CA LEU A 146 -2.66 10.95 23.44
C LEU A 146 -1.98 12.26 23.88
N ALA A 147 -2.54 12.98 24.86
CA ALA A 147 -1.98 14.22 25.36
C ALA A 147 -0.62 14.01 26.08
N VAL A 148 -0.51 12.99 26.95
CA VAL A 148 0.76 12.63 27.62
C VAL A 148 1.82 12.26 26.57
N ARG A 149 1.45 11.48 25.55
CA ARG A 149 2.35 11.11 24.45
C ARG A 149 2.83 12.34 23.65
N SER A 150 1.97 13.32 23.41
CA SER A 150 2.33 14.58 22.72
C SER A 150 3.34 15.41 23.51
N ILE A 151 3.12 15.56 24.82
CA ILE A 151 4.04 16.23 25.73
C ILE A 151 5.39 15.50 25.76
N TYR A 152 5.35 14.17 25.86
CA TYR A 152 6.56 13.34 25.84
C TYR A 152 7.37 13.50 24.55
N ALA A 153 6.73 13.39 23.39
CA ALA A 153 7.36 13.43 22.07
C ALA A 153 8.15 14.72 21.82
N LEU A 154 7.65 15.84 22.35
CA LEU A 154 8.30 17.15 22.24
C LEU A 154 9.39 17.39 23.29
N GLY A 155 9.56 16.48 24.26
CA GLY A 155 10.51 16.63 25.37
C GLY A 155 10.01 17.51 26.52
N LEU A 156 8.71 17.81 26.57
CA LEU A 156 8.10 18.68 27.58
C LEU A 156 7.77 17.93 28.88
N ARG A 157 7.86 18.62 30.01
CA ARG A 157 7.46 18.13 31.35
C ARG A 157 6.03 18.50 31.72
N TRP A 158 5.52 19.57 31.13
CA TRP A 158 4.13 19.99 31.20
C TRP A 158 3.76 20.78 29.96
N GLY A 159 2.45 20.91 29.73
CA GLY A 159 1.89 21.75 28.69
C GLY A 159 0.39 21.56 28.54
N GLN A 160 -0.17 22.26 27.56
CA GLN A 160 -1.56 22.16 27.13
C GLN A 160 -1.57 21.53 25.75
N VAL A 161 -2.39 20.50 25.56
CA VAL A 161 -2.55 19.80 24.28
C VAL A 161 -3.96 20.04 23.78
N ASP A 162 -4.07 20.61 22.58
CA ASP A 162 -5.34 20.82 21.91
C ASP A 162 -5.63 19.61 21.01
N LEU A 163 -6.74 18.94 21.27
CA LEU A 163 -7.20 17.74 20.59
C LEU A 163 -8.50 18.03 19.83
N ALA A 164 -8.78 17.27 18.78
CA ALA A 164 -10.06 17.32 18.10
C ALA A 164 -10.56 15.96 17.64
N LEU A 165 -11.88 15.82 17.50
CA LEU A 165 -12.50 14.71 16.78
C LEU A 165 -12.72 15.10 15.32
N ASN A 166 -12.20 14.28 14.41
CA ASN A 166 -12.53 14.43 12.99
C ASN A 166 -13.91 13.81 12.66
N LYS A 167 -14.36 13.93 11.41
CA LYS A 167 -15.63 13.34 10.92
C LYS A 167 -15.73 11.81 11.04
N GLU A 168 -14.62 11.11 11.23
CA GLU A 168 -14.57 9.66 11.44
C GLU A 168 -14.55 9.30 12.95
N ASN A 169 -14.81 10.28 13.83
CA ASN A 169 -14.70 10.15 15.30
C ASN A 169 -13.32 9.67 15.78
N ARG A 170 -12.24 10.08 15.09
CA ARG A 170 -10.86 9.82 15.54
C ARG A 170 -10.25 11.05 16.18
N LEU A 171 -9.58 10.85 17.32
CA LEU A 171 -8.83 11.90 18.01
C LEU A 171 -7.55 12.26 17.25
N VAL A 172 -7.31 13.56 17.12
CA VAL A 172 -6.11 14.15 16.52
C VAL A 172 -5.56 15.27 17.38
N VAL A 173 -4.23 15.43 17.39
CA VAL A 173 -3.53 16.53 18.04
C VAL A 173 -3.48 17.71 17.08
N LEU A 174 -4.16 18.80 17.44
CA LEU A 174 -4.12 20.05 16.67
C LEU A 174 -2.92 20.88 17.06
N ASP A 175 -2.64 20.97 18.37
CA ASP A 175 -1.63 21.87 18.86
C ASP A 175 -1.04 21.44 20.23
N VAL A 176 0.17 21.90 20.52
CA VAL A 176 0.82 21.75 21.83
C VAL A 176 1.41 23.09 22.26
N ASN A 177 1.03 23.54 23.45
CA ASN A 177 1.40 24.83 24.01
C ASN A 177 2.11 24.64 25.36
N ALA A 178 3.31 25.19 25.49
CA ALA A 178 4.09 25.09 26.73
C ALA A 178 4.95 26.34 26.97
N GLY A 179 5.06 26.72 28.24
CA GLY A 179 5.97 27.76 28.72
C GLY A 179 7.27 27.19 29.30
N GLU A 180 8.26 28.04 29.53
CA GLU A 180 9.54 27.64 30.17
C GLU A 180 9.33 27.29 31.64
N ARG A 181 8.54 28.08 32.37
CA ARG A 181 8.22 27.87 33.79
C ARG A 181 6.77 27.43 33.94
N LEU A 182 6.52 26.64 34.98
CA LEU A 182 5.17 26.25 35.37
C LEU A 182 4.46 27.50 35.92
N GLN A 183 3.20 27.72 35.53
CA GLN A 183 2.44 28.90 35.95
C GLN A 183 2.08 28.79 37.44
N GLU A 184 2.11 29.92 38.17
CA GLU A 184 1.85 29.96 39.63
C GLU A 184 0.45 29.46 39.99
N ASP A 185 -0.54 29.69 39.11
CA ASP A 185 -1.90 29.20 39.27
C ASP A 185 -1.98 27.67 39.18
N TRP A 186 -1.18 27.03 38.32
CA TRP A 186 -1.09 25.56 38.24
C TRP A 186 -0.42 24.96 39.48
N ILE A 187 0.60 25.61 40.02
CA ILE A 187 1.25 25.19 41.27
C ILE A 187 0.23 25.20 42.42
N THR A 188 -0.56 26.26 42.52
CA THR A 188 -1.57 26.42 43.56
C THR A 188 -2.75 25.45 43.39
N ARG A 189 -3.20 25.22 42.16
CA ARG A 189 -4.38 24.37 41.87
C ARG A 189 -4.09 22.88 41.88
N TYR A 190 -2.87 22.46 41.52
CA TYR A 190 -2.52 21.05 41.34
C TYR A 190 -1.27 20.63 42.14
N PRO A 191 -1.21 20.89 43.46
CA PRO A 191 -0.01 20.70 44.26
C PRO A 191 0.49 19.25 44.24
N ALA A 192 -0.41 18.26 44.23
CA ALA A 192 -0.04 16.84 44.22
C ALA A 192 0.71 16.41 42.94
N ALA A 193 0.25 16.88 41.77
CA ALA A 193 0.91 16.58 40.49
C ALA A 193 2.29 17.27 40.39
N VAL A 194 2.40 18.48 40.93
CA VAL A 194 3.66 19.22 41.02
C VAL A 194 4.65 18.54 41.97
N GLN A 195 4.18 18.05 43.12
CA GLN A 195 5.01 17.29 44.06
C GLN A 195 5.54 15.99 43.44
N ARG A 196 4.71 15.25 42.70
CA ARG A 196 5.15 14.05 41.97
C ARG A 196 6.17 14.37 40.89
N LEU A 197 6.01 15.48 40.15
CA LEU A 197 7.03 15.92 39.21
C LEU A 197 8.33 16.36 39.93
N ALA A 198 8.22 17.04 41.07
CA ALA A 198 9.38 17.48 41.86
C ALA A 198 10.20 16.32 42.42
N PHE A 199 9.55 15.18 42.71
CA PHE A 199 10.21 13.95 43.14
C PHE A 199 11.29 13.47 42.16
N ASP A 200 11.14 13.74 40.86
CA ASP A 200 12.14 13.39 39.83
C ASP A 200 13.43 14.23 39.89
N PHE A 201 13.45 15.32 40.66
CA PHE A 201 14.58 16.25 40.74
C PHE A 201 15.39 16.15 42.04
N GLN A 202 15.04 15.20 42.91
CA GLN A 202 15.83 14.92 44.11
C GLN A 202 17.22 14.39 43.72
N GLN A 203 18.28 14.85 44.38
CA GLN A 203 19.67 14.44 44.10
C GLN A 203 20.09 13.19 44.90
N ALA A 204 19.27 12.15 44.88
CA ALA A 204 19.56 10.89 45.54
C ALA A 204 19.05 9.70 44.73
N PRO A 205 19.80 8.57 44.67
CA PRO A 205 19.33 7.34 44.05
C PRO A 205 18.12 6.78 44.80
N LEU A 206 17.36 5.92 44.13
CA LEU A 206 16.30 5.16 44.77
C LEU A 206 16.86 4.05 45.67
N PRO A 207 16.08 3.58 46.67
CA PRO A 207 16.36 2.34 47.36
C PRO A 207 16.44 1.16 46.38
N ASP A 208 17.27 0.16 46.70
CA ASP A 208 17.52 -1.00 45.81
C ASP A 208 16.48 -2.14 45.96
N ASP A 209 15.43 -1.91 46.74
CA ASP A 209 14.44 -2.91 47.18
C ASP A 209 13.32 -3.19 46.17
N PHE A 210 13.26 -2.46 45.05
CA PHE A 210 12.26 -2.70 44.01
C PHE A 210 12.53 -3.99 43.23
N THR A 211 11.47 -4.70 42.85
CA THR A 211 11.58 -5.90 42.02
C THR A 211 11.70 -5.55 40.54
N LEU A 212 12.45 -6.35 39.80
CA LEU A 212 12.43 -6.42 38.35
C LEU A 212 11.60 -7.63 37.91
N GLY A 213 10.95 -7.51 36.76
CA GLY A 213 10.39 -8.63 36.01
C GLY A 213 10.59 -8.42 34.52
N CYS A 214 10.20 -9.37 33.70
CA CYS A 214 10.18 -9.18 32.26
C CYS A 214 9.15 -10.07 31.59
N ASP A 215 8.69 -9.61 30.44
CA ASP A 215 7.84 -10.33 29.51
C ASP A 215 8.58 -10.31 28.17
N VAL A 216 9.38 -11.35 27.92
CA VAL A 216 10.25 -11.37 26.73
C VAL A 216 9.69 -12.27 25.66
N GLU A 217 9.53 -11.70 24.48
CA GLU A 217 8.91 -12.37 23.36
C GLU A 217 9.95 -13.05 22.46
N PHE A 218 9.50 -14.04 21.70
CA PHE A 218 10.24 -14.66 20.60
C PHE A 218 9.28 -15.26 19.57
N MET A 219 9.80 -15.64 18.40
CA MET A 219 9.01 -16.22 17.31
C MET A 219 9.57 -17.57 16.86
N LEU A 220 8.75 -18.36 16.17
CA LEU A 220 9.16 -19.67 15.67
C LEU A 220 9.34 -19.68 14.15
N ARG A 221 10.40 -20.34 13.68
CA ARG A 221 10.70 -20.55 12.26
C ARG A 221 10.89 -22.03 11.95
N GLN A 222 10.18 -22.57 10.97
CA GLN A 222 10.51 -23.87 10.41
C GLN A 222 11.74 -23.74 9.50
N THR A 223 12.80 -24.51 9.74
CA THR A 223 14.10 -24.33 9.07
C THR A 223 14.11 -24.76 7.61
N GLN A 224 13.34 -25.79 7.24
CA GLN A 224 13.29 -26.31 5.87
C GLN A 224 12.56 -25.35 4.92
N THR A 225 11.43 -24.80 5.36
CA THR A 225 10.59 -23.90 4.55
C THR A 225 10.87 -22.41 4.79
N MET A 226 11.65 -22.09 5.83
CA MET A 226 11.92 -20.74 6.35
C MET A 226 10.65 -19.98 6.78
N ARG A 227 9.55 -20.68 7.08
CA ARG A 227 8.25 -20.09 7.43
C ARG A 227 8.09 -19.81 8.91
N MET A 228 7.28 -18.80 9.23
CA MET A 228 6.85 -18.53 10.59
C MET A 228 5.82 -19.57 11.04
N LEU A 229 6.00 -20.11 12.24
CA LEU A 229 5.02 -20.96 12.90
C LEU A 229 4.39 -20.19 14.08
N PRO A 230 3.06 -20.19 14.23
CA PRO A 230 2.42 -19.60 15.39
C PRO A 230 2.85 -20.27 16.70
N ALA A 231 3.15 -19.46 17.73
CA ALA A 231 3.47 -19.95 19.07
C ALA A 231 2.32 -20.75 19.70
N SER A 232 1.08 -20.36 19.39
CA SER A 232 -0.14 -21.03 19.84
C SER A 232 -0.30 -22.47 19.34
N PHE A 233 0.58 -22.95 18.47
CA PHE A 233 0.64 -24.38 18.09
C PHE A 233 1.33 -25.24 19.15
N PHE A 234 2.16 -24.64 20.01
CA PHE A 234 2.98 -25.35 20.98
C PHE A 234 2.65 -24.97 22.42
N TRP A 235 2.19 -23.74 22.68
CA TRP A 235 1.91 -23.25 24.03
C TRP A 235 0.51 -22.65 24.17
N PRO A 236 -0.08 -22.72 25.37
CA PRO A 236 -1.29 -21.98 25.70
C PRO A 236 -1.03 -20.47 25.79
N MET A 237 -2.10 -19.69 25.97
CA MET A 237 -2.00 -18.22 26.14
C MET A 237 -1.28 -17.85 27.45
N GLU A 238 -1.70 -18.45 28.55
CA GLU A 238 -1.22 -18.16 29.91
C GLU A 238 -0.13 -19.15 30.35
N GLY A 239 0.59 -18.78 31.40
CA GLY A 239 1.65 -19.59 32.00
C GLY A 239 3.05 -18.97 31.87
N PRO A 240 4.07 -19.60 32.48
CA PRO A 240 5.45 -19.10 32.49
C PRO A 240 6.04 -18.99 31.08
N ILE A 241 5.64 -19.89 30.19
CA ILE A 241 5.79 -19.74 28.74
C ILE A 241 4.41 -19.81 28.13
N GLY A 242 4.05 -18.79 27.37
CA GLY A 242 2.73 -18.70 26.74
C GLY A 242 2.78 -17.89 25.47
N CYS A 243 1.66 -17.29 25.12
CA CYS A 243 1.55 -16.43 23.94
C CYS A 243 1.28 -14.98 24.33
N ASP A 244 1.85 -14.04 23.59
CA ASP A 244 1.49 -12.62 23.72
C ASP A 244 0.03 -12.39 23.24
N ASN A 245 -0.61 -11.36 23.78
CA ASN A 245 -1.99 -11.01 23.46
C ASN A 245 -2.16 -10.40 22.06
N ARG A 246 -1.07 -10.20 21.30
CA ARG A 246 -1.15 -9.91 19.87
C ARG A 246 -1.60 -11.15 19.11
N SER A 247 -2.90 -11.21 18.87
CA SER A 247 -3.44 -12.22 17.99
C SER A 247 -3.19 -11.86 16.53
N LEU A 248 -2.90 -12.86 15.69
CA LEU A 248 -3.17 -12.75 14.24
C LEU A 248 -4.67 -12.53 13.99
N GLU A 249 -5.52 -12.95 14.94
CA GLU A 249 -6.97 -12.90 14.85
C GLU A 249 -7.63 -12.91 16.25
N ASN A 250 -8.08 -11.76 16.76
CA ASN A 250 -8.63 -11.67 18.14
C ASN A 250 -9.84 -12.59 18.40
N ALA A 251 -10.55 -13.02 17.36
CA ALA A 251 -11.68 -13.95 17.46
C ALA A 251 -11.26 -15.43 17.62
N ASN A 252 -10.05 -15.82 17.18
CA ASN A 252 -9.66 -17.23 17.01
C ASN A 252 -8.38 -17.66 17.75
N LYS A 253 -7.83 -16.81 18.62
CA LYS A 253 -6.74 -17.16 19.55
C LYS A 253 -5.50 -17.78 18.86
N ILE A 254 -5.14 -17.32 17.65
CA ILE A 254 -3.86 -17.68 17.02
C ILE A 254 -2.85 -16.59 17.33
N PHE A 255 -1.84 -16.96 18.11
CA PHE A 255 -0.86 -16.02 18.61
C PHE A 255 0.51 -16.36 18.01
N PRO A 256 1.09 -15.45 17.21
CA PRO A 256 2.33 -15.70 16.48
C PRO A 256 3.57 -15.57 17.37
N LEU A 257 3.46 -14.82 18.48
CA LEU A 257 4.55 -14.59 19.40
C LEU A 257 4.40 -15.45 20.64
N ALA A 258 5.49 -16.10 21.01
CA ALA A 258 5.64 -16.72 22.31
C ALA A 258 6.19 -15.68 23.29
N GLU A 259 5.84 -15.79 24.56
CA GLU A 259 6.27 -14.89 25.63
C GLU A 259 6.74 -15.71 26.83
N ILE A 260 7.88 -15.33 27.40
CA ILE A 260 8.49 -15.94 28.58
C ILE A 260 8.31 -14.96 29.75
N ARG A 261 7.70 -15.44 30.83
CA ARG A 261 7.27 -14.66 32.00
C ARG A 261 7.89 -15.25 33.28
N PRO A 262 9.16 -14.95 33.58
CA PRO A 262 9.78 -15.35 34.85
C PRO A 262 9.15 -14.62 36.04
N ASP A 263 9.23 -15.24 37.22
CA ASP A 263 8.81 -14.60 38.47
C ASP A 263 9.65 -13.33 38.75
N PRO A 264 9.01 -12.21 39.16
CA PRO A 264 9.74 -11.01 39.52
C PRO A 264 10.69 -11.22 40.71
N SER A 265 11.84 -10.55 40.68
CA SER A 265 12.87 -10.66 41.72
C SER A 265 13.60 -9.32 41.90
N ASN A 266 14.10 -9.05 43.11
CA ASN A 266 15.03 -7.93 43.34
C ASN A 266 16.45 -8.24 42.83
N ASP A 267 16.79 -9.52 42.68
CA ASP A 267 18.04 -10.02 42.12
C ASP A 267 17.87 -10.38 40.62
N PRO A 268 18.56 -9.68 39.70
CA PRO A 268 18.57 -10.00 38.28
C PRO A 268 19.00 -11.44 37.95
N ASP A 269 19.91 -12.05 38.73
CA ASP A 269 20.43 -13.39 38.42
C ASP A 269 19.38 -14.48 38.67
N ALA A 270 18.50 -14.29 39.66
CA ALA A 270 17.34 -15.15 39.86
C ALA A 270 16.37 -15.14 38.66
N ILE A 271 16.21 -13.99 37.99
CA ILE A 271 15.39 -13.87 36.78
C ILE A 271 16.02 -14.66 35.62
N ILE A 272 17.34 -14.58 35.45
CA ILE A 272 18.08 -15.35 34.43
C ILE A 272 17.91 -16.86 34.64
N ALA A 273 18.06 -17.34 35.87
CA ALA A 273 17.85 -18.75 36.19
C ALA A 273 16.41 -19.20 35.91
N SER A 274 15.43 -18.32 36.17
CA SER A 274 14.01 -18.59 35.87
C SER A 274 13.75 -18.64 34.36
N LEU A 275 14.32 -17.72 33.57
CA LEU A 275 14.23 -17.74 32.10
C LEU A 275 14.74 -19.07 31.53
N GLU A 276 15.94 -19.51 31.96
CA GLU A 276 16.53 -20.77 31.51
C GLU A 276 15.64 -21.97 31.82
N ARG A 277 15.17 -22.08 33.07
CA ARG A 277 14.25 -23.15 33.50
C ARG A 277 12.95 -23.16 32.69
N ILE A 278 12.37 -21.99 32.43
CA ILE A 278 11.13 -21.88 31.65
C ILE A 278 11.37 -22.31 30.20
N MET A 279 12.49 -21.92 29.58
CA MET A 279 12.83 -22.36 28.22
C MET A 279 13.09 -23.86 28.14
N GLN A 280 13.69 -24.47 29.16
CA GLN A 280 13.85 -25.93 29.26
C GLN A 280 12.49 -26.64 29.30
N VAL A 281 11.54 -26.15 30.11
CA VAL A 281 10.17 -26.68 30.16
C VAL A 281 9.45 -26.45 28.83
N GLY A 282 9.59 -25.26 28.24
CA GLY A 282 8.98 -24.91 26.95
C GLY A 282 9.43 -25.81 25.81
N THR A 283 10.70 -26.26 25.84
CA THR A 283 11.27 -27.18 24.85
C THR A 283 10.55 -28.54 24.83
N GLN A 284 9.95 -28.98 25.95
CA GLN A 284 9.18 -30.22 25.98
C GLN A 284 7.91 -30.14 25.13
N ALA A 285 7.29 -28.96 25.04
CA ALA A 285 6.10 -28.72 24.22
C ALA A 285 6.42 -28.38 22.75
N CYS A 286 7.63 -27.87 22.46
CA CYS A 286 8.16 -27.69 21.11
C CYS A 286 9.48 -28.46 20.91
N PRO A 287 9.45 -29.82 20.91
CA PRO A 287 10.65 -30.66 20.94
C PRO A 287 11.24 -30.92 19.54
N TYR A 288 11.20 -29.94 18.64
CA TYR A 288 11.52 -30.13 17.23
C TYR A 288 12.82 -29.43 16.82
N ARG A 289 13.75 -30.16 16.20
CA ARG A 289 15.04 -29.64 15.72
C ARG A 289 14.90 -28.76 14.47
N ASN A 290 13.88 -29.01 13.65
CA ASN A 290 13.58 -28.19 12.48
C ASN A 290 12.67 -26.99 12.78
N VAL A 291 12.42 -26.66 14.05
CA VAL A 291 11.69 -25.45 14.48
C VAL A 291 12.62 -24.59 15.32
N GLN A 292 13.08 -23.47 14.79
CA GLN A 292 13.96 -22.52 15.46
C GLN A 292 13.20 -21.47 16.25
N TRP A 293 13.72 -21.10 17.43
CA TRP A 293 13.21 -20.00 18.25
C TRP A 293 14.06 -18.75 18.01
N LEU A 294 13.45 -17.63 17.65
CA LEU A 294 14.14 -16.41 17.20
C LEU A 294 13.78 -15.21 18.06
N ALA A 295 14.79 -14.58 18.65
CA ALA A 295 14.72 -13.33 19.42
C ALA A 295 15.16 -12.11 18.57
N GLY A 296 15.43 -10.96 19.21
CA GLY A 296 15.86 -9.73 18.54
C GLY A 296 14.72 -8.77 18.21
N SER A 297 14.81 -8.08 17.07
CA SER A 297 13.90 -6.96 16.77
C SER A 297 12.65 -7.39 15.98
N MET A 298 12.85 -8.00 14.81
CA MET A 298 11.79 -8.33 13.85
C MET A 298 12.26 -9.50 12.96
N PRO A 299 12.25 -10.75 13.46
CA PRO A 299 12.66 -11.93 12.70
C PRO A 299 11.86 -12.11 11.41
N PHE A 300 10.56 -11.77 11.44
CA PHE A 300 9.67 -11.81 10.29
C PHE A 300 9.09 -10.43 9.98
N ALA A 301 9.02 -10.08 8.70
CA ALA A 301 8.49 -8.78 8.27
C ALA A 301 7.04 -8.60 8.77
N GLY A 302 6.78 -7.51 9.47
CA GLY A 302 5.46 -7.20 10.04
C GLY A 302 5.27 -7.64 11.48
N TYR A 303 6.14 -8.49 12.03
CA TYR A 303 6.03 -9.05 13.38
C TYR A 303 7.21 -8.62 14.25
N GLN A 304 6.99 -7.65 15.14
CA GLN A 304 8.00 -7.14 16.05
C GLN A 304 8.05 -7.98 17.31
N VAL A 305 9.25 -8.25 17.80
CA VAL A 305 9.46 -8.96 19.05
C VAL A 305 9.98 -7.96 20.08
N GLY A 306 9.37 -7.97 21.27
CA GLY A 306 9.67 -7.09 22.38
C GLY A 306 10.39 -7.82 23.51
N GLY A 307 11.25 -7.09 24.23
CA GLY A 307 11.79 -7.54 25.51
C GLY A 307 11.32 -6.60 26.59
N HIS A 308 10.06 -6.73 27.01
CA HIS A 308 9.44 -5.80 27.95
C HIS A 308 10.03 -6.01 29.35
N ILE A 309 10.29 -4.92 30.07
CA ILE A 309 10.91 -4.95 31.40
C ILE A 309 9.95 -4.33 32.40
N HIS A 310 9.72 -5.02 33.51
CA HIS A 310 8.79 -4.62 34.56
C HIS A 310 9.56 -4.10 35.76
N PHE A 311 9.02 -3.05 36.38
CA PHE A 311 9.56 -2.45 37.58
C PHE A 311 8.47 -2.44 38.65
N GLY A 312 8.79 -2.95 39.84
CA GLY A 312 7.91 -3.01 41.02
C GLY A 312 7.66 -1.66 41.70
N ILE A 313 7.67 -0.58 40.93
CA ILE A 313 7.54 0.82 41.36
C ILE A 313 6.65 1.56 40.37
N LEU A 314 6.10 2.71 40.76
CA LEU A 314 5.29 3.54 39.86
C LEU A 314 6.17 4.28 38.84
N PRO A 315 5.70 4.49 37.60
CA PRO A 315 6.47 5.20 36.59
C PRO A 315 6.46 6.70 36.86
N THR A 316 7.59 7.35 36.58
CA THR A 316 7.66 8.81 36.46
C THR A 316 8.09 9.21 35.06
N LEU A 317 7.85 10.48 34.70
CA LEU A 317 8.21 10.97 33.37
C LEU A 317 9.72 10.83 33.11
N GLU A 318 10.55 11.19 34.10
CA GLU A 318 12.00 11.12 33.92
C GLU A 318 12.52 9.68 33.91
N MET A 319 11.90 8.72 34.61
CA MET A 319 12.25 7.30 34.47
C MET A 319 12.11 6.81 33.03
N ILE A 320 10.98 7.11 32.38
CA ILE A 320 10.73 6.69 31.00
C ILE A 320 11.75 7.33 30.03
N ARG A 321 12.08 8.61 30.24
CA ARG A 321 13.11 9.32 29.45
C ARG A 321 14.49 8.73 29.63
N VAL A 322 14.84 8.43 30.87
CA VAL A 322 16.13 7.82 31.19
C VAL A 322 16.21 6.46 30.51
N LEU A 323 15.18 5.61 30.59
CA LEU A 323 15.15 4.32 29.89
C LEU A 323 15.31 4.49 28.36
N ASP A 324 14.63 5.46 27.76
CA ASP A 324 14.78 5.72 26.31
C ASP A 324 16.22 6.12 25.93
N ASN A 325 16.86 6.98 26.71
CA ASN A 325 18.20 7.49 26.40
C ASN A 325 19.32 6.54 26.86
N TYR A 326 19.17 5.87 27.99
CA TYR A 326 20.22 5.09 28.65
C TYR A 326 20.11 3.60 28.35
N LEU A 327 18.95 3.09 27.91
CA LEU A 327 18.78 1.68 27.57
C LEU A 327 18.46 1.49 26.09
N SER A 328 17.35 2.05 25.61
CA SER A 328 16.90 1.80 24.23
C SER A 328 17.81 2.40 23.17
N LEU A 329 18.33 3.61 23.39
CA LEU A 329 19.24 4.26 22.46
C LEU A 329 20.57 3.50 22.28
N PRO A 330 21.29 3.07 23.32
CA PRO A 330 22.51 2.28 23.10
C PRO A 330 22.21 0.86 22.57
N LEU A 331 21.11 0.22 22.97
CA LEU A 331 20.73 -1.10 22.44
C LEU A 331 20.49 -1.09 20.92
N LEU A 332 20.11 0.05 20.34
CA LEU A 332 20.02 0.24 18.89
C LEU A 332 21.31 -0.16 18.13
N PHE A 333 22.48 -0.06 18.77
CA PHE A 333 23.80 -0.31 18.14
C PHE A 333 24.12 -1.79 18.00
N VAL A 334 23.45 -2.64 18.78
CA VAL A 334 23.61 -4.10 18.74
C VAL A 334 22.41 -4.79 18.08
N GLU A 335 21.35 -4.05 17.75
CA GLU A 335 20.26 -4.56 16.90
C GLU A 335 20.72 -4.82 15.47
N HIS A 336 20.09 -5.80 14.81
CA HIS A 336 20.32 -6.02 13.39
C HIS A 336 19.89 -4.77 12.57
N PRO A 337 20.77 -4.15 11.74
CA PRO A 337 20.54 -2.83 11.14
C PRO A 337 19.25 -2.71 10.33
N HIS A 338 18.93 -3.71 9.50
CA HIS A 338 17.70 -3.73 8.71
C HIS A 338 16.43 -4.09 9.49
N ARG A 339 16.52 -4.95 10.52
CA ARG A 339 15.36 -5.40 11.30
C ARG A 339 14.99 -4.37 12.37
N GLY A 340 15.98 -3.84 13.09
CA GLY A 340 15.80 -2.74 14.04
C GLY A 340 15.18 -1.51 13.37
N ARG A 341 15.74 -1.05 12.23
CA ARG A 341 15.15 0.06 11.46
C ARG A 341 13.69 -0.18 11.06
N ARG A 342 13.30 -1.42 10.75
CA ARG A 342 11.90 -1.75 10.44
C ARG A 342 11.03 -1.74 11.70
N ARG A 343 11.55 -2.23 12.84
CA ARG A 343 10.87 -2.21 14.14
C ARG A 343 10.56 -0.80 14.60
N HIS A 344 11.54 0.11 14.63
CA HIS A 344 11.32 1.52 15.04
C HIS A 344 10.38 2.29 14.10
N ARG A 345 10.10 1.76 12.90
CA ARG A 345 9.06 2.27 12.00
C ARG A 345 7.68 1.67 12.27
N THR A 346 7.44 1.14 13.47
CA THR A 346 6.13 0.61 13.87
C THR A 346 5.68 1.28 15.16
N ARG A 347 4.53 0.87 15.71
CA ARG A 347 4.11 1.31 17.06
C ARG A 347 4.93 0.61 18.17
N HIS A 348 5.62 -0.48 17.84
CA HIS A 348 6.56 -1.15 18.74
C HIS A 348 7.95 -0.51 18.58
N GLY A 349 8.66 -0.31 19.69
CA GLY A 349 9.95 0.39 19.67
C GLY A 349 9.87 1.90 19.50
N GLN A 350 8.71 2.49 19.82
CA GLN A 350 8.57 3.93 19.95
C GLN A 350 9.12 4.43 21.28
N LEU A 351 9.75 5.59 21.24
CA LEU A 351 10.15 6.30 22.46
C LEU A 351 8.93 6.57 23.33
N GLY A 352 9.07 6.43 24.65
CA GLY A 352 8.05 6.69 25.64
C GLY A 352 6.93 5.64 25.71
N ALA A 353 7.18 4.42 25.22
CA ALA A 353 6.19 3.35 25.26
C ALA A 353 6.24 2.62 26.60
N PHE A 354 5.18 2.75 27.40
CA PHE A 354 5.04 2.08 28.70
C PHE A 354 3.58 1.74 29.02
N ARG A 355 3.37 0.87 30.01
CA ARG A 355 2.06 0.52 30.57
C ARG A 355 2.12 0.51 32.10
N VAL A 356 1.11 1.07 32.75
CA VAL A 356 0.95 1.00 34.22
C VAL A 356 0.24 -0.31 34.60
N ALA A 357 0.70 -0.98 35.66
CA ALA A 357 0.10 -2.17 36.22
C ALA A 357 -0.09 -2.00 37.75
N PRO A 358 -0.96 -2.79 38.42
CA PRO A 358 -1.21 -2.65 39.86
C PRO A 358 0.04 -2.72 40.75
N HIS A 359 1.08 -3.44 40.28
CA HIS A 359 2.31 -3.66 41.01
C HIS A 359 3.50 -2.82 40.49
N GLY A 360 3.26 -1.87 39.57
CA GLY A 360 4.30 -0.97 39.05
C GLY A 360 4.12 -0.59 37.58
N PHE A 361 5.17 -0.65 36.76
CA PHE A 361 5.05 -0.38 35.31
C PHE A 361 5.90 -1.30 34.44
N GLN A 362 5.49 -1.39 33.18
CA GLN A 362 6.16 -2.14 32.11
C GLN A 362 6.70 -1.15 31.07
N TYR A 363 7.98 -1.29 30.73
CA TYR A 363 8.63 -0.54 29.66
C TYR A 363 8.69 -1.39 28.38
N LEU A 364 8.26 -0.84 27.24
CA LEU A 364 7.91 -1.60 26.03
C LEU A 364 8.82 -1.30 24.82
N THR A 365 9.76 -0.36 24.94
CA THR A 365 10.53 0.14 23.79
C THR A 365 11.59 -0.85 23.31
N THR A 366 12.15 -1.69 24.18
CA THR A 366 13.31 -2.55 23.88
C THR A 366 12.99 -3.72 22.95
N PRO A 367 13.90 -4.10 22.03
CA PRO A 367 13.81 -5.37 21.31
C PRO A 367 13.95 -6.56 22.27
N SER A 368 13.68 -7.77 21.79
CA SER A 368 13.93 -8.99 22.57
C SER A 368 15.44 -9.20 22.75
N TRP A 369 15.90 -8.97 23.97
CA TRP A 369 17.31 -8.97 24.38
C TRP A 369 17.80 -10.32 24.89
N ILE A 370 16.93 -11.35 24.94
CA ILE A 370 17.28 -12.70 25.41
C ILE A 370 18.13 -13.49 24.42
N VAL A 371 18.79 -12.86 23.44
CA VAL A 371 19.53 -13.55 22.36
C VAL A 371 20.55 -14.57 22.85
N ASN A 372 21.14 -14.38 24.04
CA ASN A 372 21.99 -15.34 24.74
C ASN A 372 22.00 -15.00 26.26
N PRO A 373 22.44 -15.91 27.14
CA PRO A 373 22.38 -15.70 28.59
C PRO A 373 23.26 -14.53 29.08
N ALA A 374 24.43 -14.29 28.47
CA ALA A 374 25.32 -13.21 28.89
C ALA A 374 24.73 -11.83 28.59
N THR A 375 24.17 -11.64 27.40
CA THR A 375 23.47 -10.40 27.01
C THR A 375 22.24 -10.17 27.88
N ALA A 376 21.43 -11.21 28.10
CA ALA A 376 20.25 -11.13 28.97
C ALA A 376 20.61 -10.68 30.39
N ARG A 377 21.64 -11.30 30.96
CA ARG A 377 22.17 -10.96 32.28
C ARG A 377 22.67 -9.52 32.32
N ALA A 378 23.47 -9.11 31.35
CA ALA A 378 24.00 -7.75 31.25
C ALA A 378 22.88 -6.70 31.20
N VAL A 379 21.83 -6.91 30.38
CA VAL A 379 20.70 -5.99 30.26
C VAL A 379 19.92 -5.84 31.58
N LEU A 380 19.64 -6.94 32.29
CA LEU A 380 18.90 -6.87 33.56
C LEU A 380 19.71 -6.21 34.69
N HIS A 381 21.01 -6.49 34.78
CA HIS A 381 21.89 -5.79 35.73
C HIS A 381 22.02 -4.31 35.39
N TRP A 382 22.14 -3.99 34.11
CA TRP A 382 22.27 -2.62 33.63
C TRP A 382 21.02 -1.79 33.87
N VAL A 383 19.82 -2.31 33.56
CA VAL A 383 18.57 -1.59 33.79
C VAL A 383 18.28 -1.36 35.27
N LYS A 384 18.72 -2.27 36.15
CA LYS A 384 18.66 -2.09 37.61
C LYS A 384 19.45 -0.84 38.03
N ILE A 385 20.68 -0.69 37.54
CA ILE A 385 21.53 0.50 37.82
C ILE A 385 20.86 1.76 37.27
N ILE A 386 20.36 1.72 36.03
CA ILE A 386 19.71 2.85 35.38
C ILE A 386 18.53 3.36 36.21
N ILE A 387 17.62 2.49 36.62
CA ILE A 387 16.44 2.90 37.39
C ILE A 387 16.79 3.31 38.81
N LYS A 388 17.72 2.61 39.47
CA LYS A 388 18.20 3.04 40.79
C LYS A 388 18.78 4.46 40.75
N ASN A 389 19.50 4.80 39.68
CA ASN A 389 20.23 6.07 39.55
C ASN A 389 19.55 7.06 38.59
N TYR A 390 18.26 6.89 38.24
CA TYR A 390 17.63 7.63 37.15
C TYR A 390 17.66 9.17 37.34
N ARG A 391 17.63 9.64 38.59
CA ARG A 391 17.69 11.08 38.93
C ARG A 391 19.08 11.69 38.74
N LEU A 392 20.11 10.86 38.74
CA LEU A 392 21.50 11.23 38.51
C LEU A 392 21.88 11.13 37.03
N CYS A 393 21.05 10.49 36.20
CA CYS A 393 21.24 10.36 34.76
C CYS A 393 20.80 11.67 34.08
N LEU A 394 21.74 12.51 33.64
CA LEU A 394 21.46 13.87 33.16
C LEU A 394 21.35 13.98 31.63
N SER A 395 22.08 13.15 30.88
CA SER A 395 22.08 13.20 29.41
C SER A 395 20.69 12.95 28.78
N ARG A 396 20.27 13.80 27.82
CA ARG A 396 18.96 13.70 27.13
C ARG A 396 19.05 13.98 25.61
N PRO A 397 19.92 13.28 24.85
CA PRO A 397 20.12 13.54 23.42
C PRO A 397 18.82 13.43 22.60
N LEU A 398 17.89 12.55 22.98
CA LEU A 398 16.63 12.35 22.26
C LEU A 398 15.61 13.51 22.38
N THR A 399 15.96 14.58 23.12
CA THR A 399 15.21 15.86 23.09
C THR A 399 15.48 16.64 21.80
N SER A 400 16.63 16.40 21.16
CA SER A 400 16.99 17.00 19.88
C SER A 400 16.17 16.36 18.74
N PRO A 401 15.47 17.15 17.91
CA PRO A 401 14.71 16.62 16.78
C PRO A 401 15.54 15.79 15.82
N ALA A 402 16.79 16.22 15.54
CA ALA A 402 17.69 15.53 14.63
C ALA A 402 18.14 14.17 15.17
N LEU A 403 18.45 14.08 16.47
CA LEU A 403 18.88 12.83 17.09
C LEU A 403 17.70 11.87 17.30
N GLN A 404 16.52 12.40 17.61
CA GLN A 404 15.29 11.60 17.64
C GLN A 404 14.98 11.00 16.27
N GLU A 405 15.13 11.78 15.19
CA GLU A 405 14.98 11.28 13.82
C GLU A 405 16.06 10.23 13.48
N ALA A 406 17.30 10.43 13.90
CA ALA A 406 18.38 9.47 13.73
C ALA A 406 18.08 8.14 14.43
N PHE A 407 17.50 8.16 15.65
CA PHE A 407 17.05 6.96 16.37
C PHE A 407 16.02 6.17 15.54
N TYR A 408 14.93 6.82 15.12
CA TYR A 408 13.87 6.17 14.33
C TYR A 408 14.34 5.69 12.93
N LYS A 409 15.39 6.30 12.39
CA LYS A 409 16.02 5.89 11.13
C LYS A 409 17.15 4.88 11.32
N ALA A 410 17.49 4.51 12.56
CA ALA A 410 18.62 3.67 12.94
C ALA A 410 19.97 4.16 12.36
N LYS A 411 20.23 5.47 12.43
CA LYS A 411 21.49 6.10 11.98
C LYS A 411 22.49 6.16 13.12
N THR A 412 23.09 5.02 13.46
CA THR A 412 24.02 4.88 14.59
C THR A 412 25.26 5.77 14.49
N ASP A 413 25.70 6.13 13.27
CA ASP A 413 26.82 7.06 13.07
C ASP A 413 26.57 8.44 13.69
N LEU A 414 25.35 8.97 13.57
CA LEU A 414 24.98 10.28 14.10
C LEU A 414 24.73 10.26 15.61
N LEU A 415 24.66 9.07 16.21
CA LEU A 415 24.32 8.84 17.61
C LEU A 415 25.52 8.39 18.44
N TYR A 416 26.65 8.09 17.80
CA TYR A 416 27.78 7.38 18.43
C TYR A 416 28.37 8.16 19.61
N ASP A 417 28.66 9.45 19.44
CA ASP A 417 29.30 10.26 20.48
C ASP A 417 28.38 10.44 21.71
N GLU A 418 27.09 10.63 21.47
CA GLU A 418 26.08 10.72 22.53
C GLU A 418 25.97 9.40 23.31
N VAL A 419 25.93 8.27 22.59
CA VAL A 419 25.91 6.94 23.23
C VAL A 419 27.17 6.69 24.03
N LYS A 420 28.34 7.01 23.48
CA LYS A 420 29.61 6.89 24.21
C LYS A 420 29.58 7.71 25.50
N GLY A 421 29.14 8.97 25.43
CA GLY A 421 29.02 9.83 26.61
C GLY A 421 28.08 9.27 27.68
N ILE A 422 26.95 8.68 27.26
CA ILE A 422 25.99 8.01 28.17
C ILE A 422 26.63 6.79 28.85
N LEU A 423 27.35 5.95 28.11
CA LEU A 423 28.02 4.78 28.70
C LEU A 423 29.12 5.21 29.69
N ASP A 424 29.87 6.26 29.37
CA ASP A 424 30.88 6.86 30.26
C ASP A 424 30.24 7.46 31.54
N GLU A 425 29.02 8.00 31.45
CA GLU A 425 28.26 8.53 32.59
C GLU A 425 27.83 7.39 33.54
N ILE A 426 27.21 6.34 33.01
CA ILE A 426 26.77 5.16 33.80
C ILE A 426 27.96 4.47 34.47
N ALA A 427 29.10 4.39 33.78
CA ALA A 427 30.29 3.72 34.29
C ALA A 427 30.90 4.38 35.54
N ARG A 428 30.46 5.60 35.89
CA ARG A 428 30.91 6.34 37.09
C ARG A 428 30.11 6.04 38.34
N PHE A 429 28.96 5.38 38.24
CA PHE A 429 28.17 5.04 39.42
C PHE A 429 28.82 3.89 40.20
N ASP A 430 28.78 3.98 41.53
CA ASP A 430 29.37 2.97 42.41
C ASP A 430 28.80 1.56 42.12
N ASP A 431 27.49 1.47 41.91
CA ASP A 431 26.78 0.22 41.57
C ASP A 431 27.27 -0.44 40.27
N PHE A 432 27.84 0.33 39.34
CA PHE A 432 28.42 -0.20 38.12
C PHE A 432 29.73 -0.91 38.39
N THR A 433 30.54 -0.41 39.33
CA THR A 433 31.84 -0.99 39.69
C THR A 433 31.67 -2.45 40.15
N ASP A 434 30.65 -2.73 40.97
CA ASP A 434 30.35 -4.06 41.48
C ASP A 434 29.90 -5.04 40.38
N ARG A 435 29.29 -4.52 39.31
CA ARG A 435 28.70 -5.30 38.21
C ARG A 435 29.49 -5.20 36.90
N ARG A 436 30.68 -4.59 36.94
CA ARG A 436 31.48 -4.26 35.76
C ARG A 436 31.76 -5.47 34.88
N ASN A 437 32.15 -6.60 35.48
CA ASN A 437 32.48 -7.82 34.74
C ASN A 437 31.27 -8.41 33.97
N ILE A 438 30.04 -8.07 34.38
CA ILE A 438 28.81 -8.53 33.75
C ILE A 438 28.40 -7.59 32.61
N ILE A 439 28.52 -6.26 32.82
CA ILE A 439 27.97 -5.24 31.90
C ILE A 439 28.99 -4.80 30.84
N LEU A 440 30.26 -4.71 31.18
CA LEU A 440 31.31 -4.18 30.29
C LEU A 440 31.38 -4.88 28.92
N PRO A 441 31.26 -6.21 28.81
CA PRO A 441 31.26 -6.87 27.50
C PRO A 441 30.14 -6.38 26.56
N LEU A 442 28.96 -6.06 27.11
CA LEU A 442 27.86 -5.50 26.32
C LEU A 442 28.18 -4.07 25.87
N PHE A 443 28.84 -3.26 26.71
CA PHE A 443 29.26 -1.90 26.34
C PHE A 443 30.31 -1.92 25.23
N GLU A 444 31.28 -2.83 25.31
CA GLU A 444 32.25 -3.05 24.23
C GLU A 444 31.56 -3.48 22.93
N GLN A 445 30.57 -4.36 23.03
CA GLN A 445 29.74 -4.77 21.89
C GLN A 445 28.99 -3.59 21.25
N ILE A 446 28.40 -2.71 22.06
CA ILE A 446 27.71 -1.48 21.62
C ILE A 446 28.68 -0.54 20.90
N LEU A 447 29.84 -0.25 21.50
CA LEU A 447 30.82 0.67 20.94
C LEU A 447 31.46 0.14 19.64
N THR A 448 31.65 -1.17 19.55
CA THR A 448 32.15 -1.83 18.32
C THR A 448 31.04 -2.08 17.29
N ARG A 449 29.77 -1.83 17.63
CA ARG A 449 28.58 -2.09 16.81
C ARG A 449 28.48 -3.54 16.35
N GLN A 450 28.94 -4.46 17.20
CA GLN A 450 28.84 -5.88 16.94
C GLN A 450 27.40 -6.33 17.20
N THR A 451 26.66 -6.60 16.13
CA THR A 451 25.24 -6.94 16.21
C THR A 451 25.00 -8.29 16.89
N TRP A 452 23.86 -8.45 17.55
CA TRP A 452 23.39 -9.75 18.02
C TRP A 452 23.17 -10.73 16.86
N ASP A 453 23.46 -12.02 17.09
CA ASP A 453 23.06 -13.08 16.18
C ASP A 453 21.60 -13.47 16.42
N ASP A 454 20.70 -12.66 15.88
CA ASP A 454 19.25 -12.87 15.91
C ASP A 454 18.75 -13.88 14.84
N ASN A 455 19.65 -14.66 14.24
CA ASN A 455 19.31 -15.80 13.37
C ASN A 455 19.57 -17.16 14.03
N SER A 456 20.34 -17.18 15.12
CA SER A 456 20.59 -18.38 15.91
C SER A 456 19.32 -18.89 16.59
N ASP A 457 19.24 -20.21 16.80
CA ASP A 457 18.18 -20.79 17.63
C ASP A 457 18.44 -20.41 19.09
N LEU A 458 17.46 -19.76 19.71
CA LEU A 458 17.52 -19.32 21.09
C LEU A 458 17.89 -20.46 22.05
N ARG A 459 17.38 -21.68 21.82
CA ARG A 459 17.71 -22.84 22.68
C ARG A 459 19.18 -23.19 22.57
N ALA A 460 19.75 -23.17 21.36
CA ALA A 460 21.17 -23.44 21.16
C ALA A 460 22.05 -22.34 21.79
N ALA A 461 21.66 -21.06 21.65
CA ALA A 461 22.38 -19.93 22.25
C ALA A 461 22.39 -19.99 23.80
N TRP A 462 21.35 -20.56 24.40
CA TRP A 462 21.24 -20.81 25.85
C TRP A 462 21.72 -22.19 26.29
N GLN A 463 22.32 -22.97 25.39
CA GLN A 463 22.81 -24.33 25.68
C GLN A 463 21.72 -25.30 26.18
N ILE A 464 20.47 -25.08 25.76
CA ILE A 464 19.32 -25.94 26.05
C ILE A 464 19.28 -27.08 25.02
N ALA A 465 19.16 -28.33 25.50
CA ALA A 465 19.14 -29.51 24.64
C ALA A 465 17.94 -29.50 23.67
N ILE A 466 18.20 -29.70 22.37
CA ILE A 466 17.18 -29.73 21.32
C ILE A 466 16.93 -31.19 20.90
N PRO A 467 15.74 -31.76 21.17
CA PRO A 467 15.43 -33.14 20.78
C PRO A 467 15.44 -33.34 19.25
N ASP A 468 15.70 -34.56 18.80
CA ASP A 468 15.88 -34.94 17.39
C ASP A 468 14.57 -35.12 16.59
N ASN A 469 13.43 -34.66 17.11
CA ASN A 469 12.15 -34.78 16.41
C ASN A 469 12.02 -33.75 15.28
N PHE A 470 11.23 -34.08 14.26
CA PHE A 470 10.92 -33.19 13.15
C PHE A 470 9.43 -32.82 13.16
N TYR A 471 9.16 -31.52 13.06
CA TYR A 471 7.83 -30.98 12.87
C TYR A 471 7.44 -31.08 11.39
N ALA A 472 6.47 -31.94 11.08
CA ALA A 472 5.82 -31.96 9.78
C ALA A 472 4.64 -30.97 9.81
N THR A 473 4.63 -29.99 8.91
CA THR A 473 3.48 -29.10 8.77
C THR A 473 2.33 -29.90 8.17
N PRO A 474 1.15 -29.98 8.82
CA PRO A 474 -0.01 -30.59 8.18
C PRO A 474 -0.43 -29.77 6.94
N ALA A 475 -1.10 -30.41 5.98
CA ALA A 475 -1.79 -29.69 4.91
C ALA A 475 -2.92 -28.86 5.54
N LEU A 476 -2.80 -27.53 5.51
CA LEU A 476 -3.79 -26.61 6.10
C LEU A 476 -4.62 -25.87 5.04
N ALA A 477 -5.89 -25.64 5.38
CA ALA A 477 -6.77 -24.68 4.71
C ALA A 477 -7.23 -23.63 5.74
N PHE A 478 -6.87 -22.37 5.50
CA PHE A 478 -7.20 -21.29 6.40
C PHE A 478 -8.54 -20.64 5.98
N LEU A 479 -9.54 -20.71 6.85
CA LEU A 479 -10.90 -20.23 6.63
C LEU A 479 -11.32 -19.27 7.75
N SER A 480 -11.96 -18.15 7.41
CA SER A 480 -12.53 -17.20 8.37
C SER A 480 -13.74 -17.78 9.13
N ALA A 481 -14.17 -17.15 10.22
CA ALA A 481 -15.34 -17.62 10.99
C ALA A 481 -16.65 -17.61 10.16
N PRO A 482 -16.97 -16.56 9.37
CA PRO A 482 -18.13 -16.58 8.46
C PRO A 482 -18.04 -17.73 7.44
N LEU A 483 -16.85 -17.95 6.88
CA LEU A 483 -16.63 -18.98 5.86
C LEU A 483 -16.74 -20.41 6.42
N ARG A 484 -16.19 -20.65 7.61
CA ARG A 484 -16.35 -21.91 8.35
C ARG A 484 -17.81 -22.21 8.65
N SER A 485 -18.56 -21.20 9.06
CA SER A 485 -20.01 -21.30 9.29
C SER A 485 -20.76 -21.61 7.99
N GLN A 486 -20.42 -20.93 6.88
CA GLN A 486 -21.00 -21.18 5.56
C GLN A 486 -20.74 -22.61 5.05
N LEU A 487 -19.56 -23.15 5.34
CA LEU A 487 -19.13 -24.48 4.90
C LEU A 487 -19.51 -25.61 5.88
N GLY A 488 -19.91 -25.28 7.11
CA GLY A 488 -20.23 -26.25 8.16
C GLY A 488 -19.01 -27.05 8.64
N VAL A 489 -17.86 -26.38 8.75
CA VAL A 489 -16.58 -26.97 9.21
C VAL A 489 -16.04 -26.25 10.44
N GLY A 490 -15.58 -27.02 11.43
CA GLY A 490 -14.90 -26.53 12.62
C GLY A 490 -13.38 -26.43 12.43
N ARG A 491 -12.70 -25.72 13.34
CA ARG A 491 -11.24 -25.78 13.44
C ARG A 491 -10.79 -27.21 13.71
N GLY A 492 -9.72 -27.63 13.06
CA GLY A 492 -9.12 -28.96 13.21
C GLY A 492 -9.83 -30.06 12.42
N GLU A 493 -11.03 -29.81 11.88
CA GLU A 493 -11.71 -30.75 10.99
C GLU A 493 -11.06 -30.77 9.60
N LEU A 494 -11.28 -31.85 8.85
CA LEU A 494 -10.81 -31.96 7.48
C LEU A 494 -11.76 -31.30 6.49
N LEU A 495 -11.17 -30.60 5.52
CA LEU A 495 -11.81 -30.02 4.36
C LEU A 495 -11.17 -30.60 3.09
N SER A 496 -11.99 -31.18 2.23
CA SER A 496 -11.57 -31.60 0.89
C SER A 496 -11.43 -30.35 0.01
N VAL A 497 -10.21 -30.01 -0.38
CA VAL A 497 -9.91 -28.88 -1.26
C VAL A 497 -9.61 -29.42 -2.65
N ARG A 498 -10.22 -28.84 -3.69
CA ARG A 498 -10.00 -29.20 -5.10
C ARG A 498 -9.45 -28.02 -5.88
N ALA A 499 -8.46 -28.29 -6.75
CA ALA A 499 -7.95 -27.35 -7.75
C ALA A 499 -7.83 -28.07 -9.10
N GLY A 500 -8.68 -27.73 -10.05
CA GLY A 500 -8.79 -28.50 -11.29
C GLY A 500 -9.19 -29.95 -11.02
N ALA A 501 -8.31 -30.89 -11.36
CA ALA A 501 -8.50 -32.32 -11.13
C ALA A 501 -7.82 -32.84 -9.84
N ALA A 502 -6.93 -32.05 -9.22
CA ALA A 502 -6.25 -32.44 -7.98
C ALA A 502 -7.14 -32.18 -6.75
N VAL A 503 -7.04 -33.06 -5.76
CA VAL A 503 -7.78 -32.99 -4.49
C VAL A 503 -6.80 -33.22 -3.35
N ALA A 504 -6.92 -32.43 -2.29
CA ALA A 504 -6.14 -32.56 -1.07
C ALA A 504 -7.06 -32.47 0.16
N GLU A 505 -6.83 -33.34 1.14
CA GLU A 505 -7.45 -33.22 2.46
C GLU A 505 -6.62 -32.24 3.29
N ALA A 506 -7.25 -31.14 3.69
CA ALA A 506 -6.59 -30.08 4.45
C ALA A 506 -7.29 -29.88 5.78
N GLN A 507 -6.53 -29.82 6.87
CA GLN A 507 -7.05 -29.46 8.18
C GLN A 507 -7.44 -27.99 8.19
N VAL A 508 -8.64 -27.71 8.65
CA VAL A 508 -9.19 -26.35 8.72
C VAL A 508 -8.54 -25.62 9.89
N GLU A 509 -7.84 -24.55 9.58
CA GLU A 509 -7.40 -23.57 10.56
C GLU A 509 -8.05 -22.21 10.29
N PRO A 510 -8.08 -21.32 11.27
CA PRO A 510 -8.52 -19.96 11.06
C PRO A 510 -7.70 -19.13 10.07
N ALA A 511 -8.38 -18.34 9.24
CA ALA A 511 -7.74 -17.34 8.37
C ALA A 511 -7.29 -16.10 9.14
N VAL A 512 -6.13 -15.53 8.78
CA VAL A 512 -5.57 -14.32 9.43
C VAL A 512 -6.54 -13.13 9.39
N ASP A 513 -7.32 -13.02 8.31
CA ASP A 513 -8.38 -12.02 8.19
C ASP A 513 -9.72 -12.64 8.62
N PRO A 514 -10.30 -12.23 9.78
CA PRO A 514 -11.49 -12.84 10.37
C PRO A 514 -12.76 -12.64 9.54
N GLU A 515 -12.75 -11.66 8.64
CA GLU A 515 -13.87 -11.34 7.75
C GLU A 515 -13.60 -11.83 6.31
N SER A 516 -12.49 -12.54 6.09
CA SER A 516 -12.10 -12.94 4.74
C SER A 516 -13.09 -13.91 4.13
N MET A 517 -13.57 -13.62 2.93
CA MET A 517 -14.39 -14.55 2.14
C MET A 517 -13.55 -15.37 1.15
N TYR A 518 -12.24 -15.48 1.40
CA TYR A 518 -11.30 -16.25 0.59
C TYR A 518 -10.75 -17.45 1.36
N VAL A 519 -10.41 -18.50 0.62
CA VAL A 519 -9.64 -19.64 1.14
C VAL A 519 -8.15 -19.35 0.95
N GLN A 520 -7.35 -19.54 1.99
CA GLN A 520 -5.89 -19.60 1.89
C GLN A 520 -5.43 -21.04 2.17
N ILE A 521 -4.31 -21.43 1.60
CA ILE A 521 -3.80 -22.81 1.75
C ILE A 521 -2.32 -22.80 2.12
N SER A 522 -1.91 -23.83 2.88
CA SER A 522 -0.49 -24.11 3.13
C SER A 522 0.24 -24.54 1.84
N PRO A 523 1.58 -24.44 1.76
CA PRO A 523 2.38 -25.00 0.67
C PRO A 523 2.18 -26.49 0.50
N GLU A 524 2.05 -27.20 1.60
CA GLU A 524 1.84 -28.64 1.61
C GLU A 524 0.51 -28.96 0.92
N THR A 525 -0.55 -28.20 1.24
CA THR A 525 -1.81 -28.25 0.49
C THR A 525 -1.63 -27.83 -0.97
N ALA A 526 -0.87 -26.78 -1.25
CA ALA A 526 -0.65 -26.30 -2.62
C ALA A 526 0.09 -27.32 -3.49
N GLU A 527 1.10 -27.99 -2.94
CA GLU A 527 1.87 -29.06 -3.60
C GLU A 527 0.98 -30.26 -3.92
N LEU A 528 0.17 -30.71 -2.97
CA LEU A 528 -0.83 -31.76 -3.19
C LEU A 528 -1.85 -31.37 -4.27
N LEU A 529 -2.18 -30.09 -4.37
CA LEU A 529 -3.07 -29.53 -5.39
C LEU A 529 -2.36 -29.20 -6.71
N GLN A 530 -1.05 -29.46 -6.83
CA GLN A 530 -0.24 -29.09 -8.01
C GLN A 530 -0.37 -27.60 -8.34
N LEU A 531 -0.35 -26.75 -7.32
CA LEU A 531 -0.35 -25.30 -7.43
C LEU A 531 1.03 -24.75 -7.02
N PRO A 532 1.49 -23.65 -7.64
CA PRO A 532 2.71 -23.01 -7.17
C PRO A 532 2.52 -22.51 -5.74
N ALA A 533 3.51 -22.77 -4.88
CA ALA A 533 3.57 -22.27 -3.51
C ALA A 533 3.81 -20.74 -3.50
N LEU A 534 2.76 -19.98 -3.77
CA LEU A 534 2.78 -18.51 -3.75
C LEU A 534 2.43 -18.00 -2.35
N GLU A 535 3.29 -17.16 -1.78
CA GLU A 535 3.02 -16.53 -0.49
C GLU A 535 1.74 -15.68 -0.53
N ASN A 536 0.91 -15.78 0.53
CA ASN A 536 -0.29 -14.98 0.74
C ASN A 536 -1.30 -15.01 -0.42
N GLN A 537 -1.38 -16.12 -1.15
CA GLN A 537 -2.35 -16.28 -2.22
C GLN A 537 -3.75 -16.54 -1.64
N ASN A 538 -4.66 -15.61 -1.90
CA ASN A 538 -6.09 -15.80 -1.65
C ASN A 538 -6.73 -16.55 -2.84
N PHE A 539 -7.66 -17.45 -2.55
CA PHE A 539 -8.47 -18.13 -3.55
C PHE A 539 -9.95 -17.84 -3.29
N SER A 540 -10.69 -17.48 -4.34
CA SER A 540 -12.15 -17.63 -4.30
C SER A 540 -12.46 -19.13 -4.38
N PHE A 541 -13.68 -19.51 -4.04
CA PHE A 541 -14.08 -20.91 -4.03
C PHE A 541 -15.53 -21.07 -4.48
N LEU A 542 -15.85 -22.27 -4.95
CA LEU A 542 -17.21 -22.76 -5.08
C LEU A 542 -17.40 -23.93 -4.12
N ARG A 543 -18.60 -24.07 -3.56
CA ARG A 543 -18.94 -25.26 -2.77
C ARG A 543 -19.03 -26.47 -3.71
N ASP A 544 -18.35 -27.54 -3.36
CA ASP A 544 -18.22 -28.76 -4.17
C ASP A 544 -18.62 -29.99 -3.34
N GLY A 545 -19.74 -29.86 -2.61
CA GLY A 545 -20.29 -30.88 -1.71
C GLY A 545 -20.31 -30.50 -0.23
N VAL A 546 -20.35 -31.51 0.64
CA VAL A 546 -20.25 -31.39 2.10
C VAL A 546 -18.77 -31.30 2.46
N ARG A 547 -18.38 -30.26 3.22
CA ARG A 547 -16.97 -30.02 3.63
C ARG A 547 -15.98 -30.10 2.46
N SER A 548 -16.40 -29.65 1.29
CA SER A 548 -15.62 -29.71 0.06
C SER A 548 -15.74 -28.40 -0.72
N VAL A 549 -14.60 -27.89 -1.16
CA VAL A 549 -14.50 -26.63 -1.91
C VAL A 549 -13.63 -26.78 -3.14
N ARG A 550 -14.02 -26.10 -4.22
CA ARG A 550 -13.23 -25.97 -5.44
C ARG A 550 -12.64 -24.57 -5.52
N LEU A 551 -11.31 -24.46 -5.48
CA LEU A 551 -10.58 -23.21 -5.60
C LEU A 551 -10.65 -22.66 -7.04
N GLY A 552 -10.68 -21.34 -7.17
CA GLY A 552 -10.63 -20.65 -8.46
C GLY A 552 -11.12 -19.20 -8.37
N PRO A 553 -11.38 -18.53 -9.51
CA PRO A 553 -11.19 -19.07 -10.85
C PRO A 553 -9.70 -19.10 -11.23
N PHE A 554 -9.36 -20.03 -12.12
CA PHE A 554 -8.09 -20.04 -12.84
C PHE A 554 -8.20 -19.18 -14.10
N LEU A 555 -7.52 -18.03 -14.11
CA LEU A 555 -7.51 -17.11 -15.25
C LEU A 555 -6.31 -17.41 -16.16
N GLY A 556 -6.57 -17.95 -17.33
CA GLY A 556 -5.55 -18.17 -18.36
C GLY A 556 -5.37 -16.93 -19.24
N ILE A 557 -4.21 -16.29 -19.20
CA ILE A 557 -3.85 -15.20 -20.11
C ILE A 557 -3.15 -15.82 -21.33
N LEU A 558 -3.84 -15.88 -22.48
CA LEU A 558 -3.24 -16.39 -23.71
C LEU A 558 -2.28 -15.32 -24.28
N GLY A 559 -0.99 -15.64 -24.30
CA GLY A 559 0.09 -14.75 -24.74
C GLY A 559 1.02 -15.36 -25.80
N PRO A 560 1.99 -14.60 -26.30
CA PRO A 560 2.96 -15.07 -27.29
C PRO A 560 3.95 -16.08 -26.70
N ARG A 561 4.78 -16.69 -27.56
CA ARG A 561 5.92 -17.51 -27.13
C ARG A 561 6.89 -16.71 -26.26
N THR A 562 7.55 -17.41 -25.33
CA THR A 562 8.52 -16.83 -24.40
C THR A 562 9.81 -16.43 -25.10
N GLN A 563 10.43 -15.34 -24.65
CA GLN A 563 11.74 -14.86 -25.11
C GLN A 563 12.76 -14.92 -23.97
N HIS A 564 14.06 -14.93 -24.29
CA HIS A 564 15.12 -14.82 -23.28
C HIS A 564 15.27 -13.37 -22.78
N GLY A 565 15.56 -13.18 -21.49
CA GLY A 565 15.82 -11.86 -20.88
C GLY A 565 14.68 -11.28 -20.03
N GLU A 566 14.82 -10.02 -19.61
CA GLU A 566 13.88 -9.35 -18.67
C GLU A 566 12.46 -9.15 -19.23
N LEU A 567 12.34 -9.00 -20.56
CA LEU A 567 11.09 -8.87 -21.30
C LEU A 567 10.62 -10.24 -21.80
N PHE A 568 10.40 -11.16 -20.86
CA PHE A 568 10.06 -12.56 -21.12
C PHE A 568 8.87 -12.78 -22.09
N PHE A 569 7.91 -11.85 -22.12
CA PHE A 569 6.78 -11.81 -23.07
C PHE A 569 6.79 -10.54 -23.93
N GLY A 570 7.98 -10.03 -24.26
CA GLY A 570 8.17 -8.78 -24.99
C GLY A 570 7.52 -7.58 -24.29
N ARG A 571 6.89 -6.69 -25.08
CA ARG A 571 6.26 -5.45 -24.60
C ARG A 571 5.11 -5.68 -23.59
N GLN A 572 4.54 -6.88 -23.56
CA GLN A 572 3.41 -7.19 -22.67
C GLN A 572 3.82 -7.71 -21.28
N THR A 573 5.11 -7.98 -21.06
CA THR A 573 5.62 -8.51 -19.78
C THR A 573 5.12 -7.72 -18.57
N LYS A 574 5.17 -6.38 -18.64
CA LYS A 574 4.75 -5.49 -17.54
C LYS A 574 3.25 -5.55 -17.25
N ILE A 575 2.40 -5.64 -18.28
CA ILE A 575 0.94 -5.70 -18.08
C ILE A 575 0.52 -7.06 -17.51
N TYR A 576 1.15 -8.16 -17.94
CA TYR A 576 0.87 -9.49 -17.39
C TYR A 576 1.22 -9.59 -15.90
N ARG A 577 2.41 -9.12 -15.49
CA ARG A 577 2.77 -9.03 -14.06
C ARG A 577 1.73 -8.24 -13.27
N ARG A 578 1.25 -7.12 -13.84
CA ARG A 578 0.24 -6.27 -13.20
C ARG A 578 -1.11 -6.97 -13.04
N ILE A 579 -1.60 -7.63 -14.09
CA ILE A 579 -2.84 -8.40 -14.06
C ILE A 579 -2.75 -9.50 -13.02
N ILE A 580 -1.68 -10.31 -13.03
CA ILE A 580 -1.45 -11.40 -12.07
C ILE A 580 -1.47 -10.86 -10.64
N ARG A 581 -0.74 -9.76 -10.36
CA ARG A 581 -0.72 -9.15 -9.03
C ARG A 581 -2.11 -8.70 -8.57
N LEU A 582 -2.88 -8.06 -9.45
CA LEU A 582 -4.24 -7.60 -9.10
C LEU A 582 -5.24 -8.77 -8.99
N ALA A 583 -5.04 -9.84 -9.76
CA ALA A 583 -5.83 -11.06 -9.71
C ALA A 583 -5.72 -11.74 -8.34
N ARG A 584 -4.52 -11.78 -7.74
CA ARG A 584 -4.32 -12.34 -6.38
C ARG A 584 -5.21 -11.67 -5.33
N ASN A 585 -5.27 -10.34 -5.36
CA ASN A 585 -6.10 -9.57 -4.44
C ASN A 585 -7.61 -9.80 -4.62
N LYS A 586 -8.03 -10.43 -5.73
CA LYS A 586 -9.43 -10.79 -6.03
C LYS A 586 -9.70 -12.29 -5.87
N GLY A 587 -8.76 -13.04 -5.30
CA GLY A 587 -8.90 -14.48 -5.15
C GLY A 587 -8.83 -15.24 -6.46
N ILE A 588 -8.12 -14.72 -7.47
CA ILE A 588 -7.99 -15.33 -8.80
C ILE A 588 -6.56 -15.82 -8.97
N CYS A 589 -6.40 -17.08 -9.39
CA CYS A 589 -5.10 -17.62 -9.77
C CYS A 589 -4.88 -17.37 -11.27
N ALA A 590 -4.08 -16.36 -11.61
CA ALA A 590 -3.81 -15.98 -13.00
C ALA A 590 -2.42 -16.42 -13.46
N TYR A 591 -2.32 -16.96 -14.67
CA TYR A 591 -1.06 -17.37 -15.29
C TYR A 591 -1.07 -17.08 -16.79
N VAL A 592 0.11 -16.91 -17.38
CA VAL A 592 0.28 -16.71 -18.83
C VAL A 592 0.63 -18.04 -19.48
N PHE A 593 -0.05 -18.40 -20.56
CA PHE A 593 0.25 -19.59 -21.36
C PHE A 593 0.24 -19.27 -22.86
N ASN A 594 0.83 -20.14 -23.66
CA ASN A 594 0.87 -19.98 -25.13
C ASN A 594 0.14 -21.12 -25.84
N VAL A 595 0.02 -21.02 -27.16
CA VAL A 595 -0.68 -22.02 -27.99
C VAL A 595 -0.04 -23.42 -27.99
N ASP A 596 1.24 -23.54 -27.64
CA ASP A 596 1.95 -24.82 -27.59
C ASP A 596 1.86 -25.49 -26.21
N SER A 597 1.24 -24.81 -25.22
CA SER A 597 1.25 -25.22 -23.82
C SER A 597 0.19 -26.27 -23.45
N ILE A 598 -0.70 -26.60 -24.38
CA ILE A 598 -1.83 -27.52 -24.16
C ILE A 598 -1.56 -28.85 -24.85
N VAL A 599 -1.31 -29.88 -24.04
CA VAL A 599 -1.09 -31.25 -24.54
C VAL A 599 -2.46 -31.95 -24.70
N PRO A 600 -2.78 -32.50 -25.90
CA PRO A 600 -3.99 -33.31 -26.08
C PRO A 600 -4.13 -34.43 -25.04
N GLY A 601 -5.34 -34.61 -24.51
CA GLY A 601 -5.64 -35.59 -23.46
C GLY A 601 -5.28 -35.18 -22.03
N LYS A 602 -4.40 -34.18 -21.83
CA LYS A 602 -4.11 -33.64 -20.48
C LYS A 602 -5.15 -32.59 -20.08
N ARG A 603 -5.53 -32.59 -18.79
CA ARG A 603 -6.38 -31.57 -18.15
C ARG A 603 -5.57 -30.52 -17.39
N SER A 604 -4.37 -30.22 -17.86
CA SER A 604 -3.47 -29.19 -17.31
C SER A 604 -2.83 -28.40 -18.45
N VAL A 605 -2.35 -27.20 -18.13
CA VAL A 605 -1.68 -26.28 -19.06
C VAL A 605 -0.35 -25.85 -18.48
N ARG A 606 0.72 -25.96 -19.28
CA ARG A 606 2.01 -25.36 -18.88
C ARG A 606 1.89 -23.84 -18.94
N GLY A 607 2.09 -23.16 -17.81
CA GLY A 607 1.96 -21.72 -17.71
C GLY A 607 3.10 -21.08 -16.94
N TYR A 608 3.08 -19.76 -16.89
CA TYR A 608 4.06 -18.94 -16.18
C TYR A 608 3.37 -17.96 -15.25
N VAL A 609 3.89 -17.84 -14.02
CA VAL A 609 3.44 -16.88 -13.00
C VAL A 609 4.62 -16.06 -12.48
N SER A 610 4.38 -14.85 -11.98
CA SER A 610 5.43 -13.98 -11.42
C SER A 610 5.15 -13.73 -9.94
N THR A 611 6.16 -13.84 -9.05
CA THR A 611 5.97 -13.77 -7.58
C THR A 611 5.61 -12.39 -7.03
N GLY A 612 5.70 -11.31 -7.82
CA GLY A 612 4.97 -10.05 -7.54
C GLY A 612 5.81 -8.78 -7.36
N SER A 613 7.14 -8.85 -7.37
CA SER A 613 8.00 -7.66 -7.54
C SER A 613 8.17 -7.31 -9.03
N GLU A 614 8.52 -6.06 -9.36
CA GLU A 614 8.71 -5.65 -10.76
C GLU A 614 9.84 -6.45 -11.45
N ASN A 615 10.79 -6.96 -10.65
CA ASN A 615 11.93 -7.77 -11.06
C ASN A 615 11.75 -9.28 -10.77
N ALA A 616 10.56 -9.72 -10.37
CA ALA A 616 10.32 -11.12 -10.06
C ALA A 616 10.50 -12.02 -11.30
N GLN A 617 11.23 -13.12 -11.11
CA GLN A 617 11.40 -14.16 -12.13
C GLN A 617 10.04 -14.77 -12.51
N TRP A 618 9.93 -15.19 -13.77
CA TRP A 618 8.78 -15.95 -14.27
C TRP A 618 8.98 -17.42 -13.93
N ILE A 619 8.07 -17.98 -13.16
CA ILE A 619 8.13 -19.36 -12.69
C ILE A 619 7.24 -20.21 -13.60
N PRO A 620 7.79 -21.20 -14.32
CA PRO A 620 7.00 -22.14 -15.09
C PRO A 620 6.35 -23.18 -14.16
N HIS A 621 5.08 -23.49 -14.39
CA HIS A 621 4.33 -24.49 -13.61
C HIS A 621 3.25 -25.16 -14.47
N ASP A 622 2.83 -26.36 -14.09
CA ASP A 622 1.65 -27.01 -14.69
C ASP A 622 0.42 -26.57 -13.90
N PHE A 623 -0.46 -25.80 -14.53
CA PHE A 623 -1.66 -25.28 -13.90
C PHE A 623 -2.89 -26.11 -14.29
N PRO A 624 -3.96 -26.11 -13.48
CA PRO A 624 -5.28 -26.51 -13.92
C PRO A 624 -5.69 -25.79 -15.21
N MET A 625 -6.48 -26.45 -16.08
CA MET A 625 -7.14 -25.78 -17.20
C MET A 625 -7.83 -24.49 -16.73
N PRO A 626 -7.76 -23.40 -17.52
CA PRO A 626 -8.34 -22.14 -17.10
C PRO A 626 -9.87 -22.22 -17.08
N ASP A 627 -10.48 -21.59 -16.09
CA ASP A 627 -11.94 -21.43 -16.00
C ASP A 627 -12.44 -20.30 -16.88
N VAL A 628 -11.55 -19.37 -17.21
CA VAL A 628 -11.83 -18.22 -18.09
C VAL A 628 -10.54 -17.79 -18.77
N ILE A 629 -10.64 -17.40 -20.04
CA ILE A 629 -9.50 -16.99 -20.86
C ILE A 629 -9.52 -15.49 -21.11
N TYR A 630 -8.39 -14.83 -20.86
CA TYR A 630 -8.11 -13.51 -21.37
C TYR A 630 -7.14 -13.58 -22.56
N ASP A 631 -7.69 -13.46 -23.77
CA ASP A 631 -6.88 -13.50 -24.98
C ASP A 631 -6.17 -12.16 -25.21
N ARG A 632 -4.85 -12.19 -25.00
CA ARG A 632 -3.93 -11.07 -25.23
C ARG A 632 -2.86 -11.41 -26.26
N MET A 633 -3.10 -12.42 -27.10
CA MET A 633 -2.16 -12.83 -28.14
C MET A 633 -2.29 -11.91 -29.35
N PHE A 634 -1.17 -11.27 -29.73
CA PHE A 634 -1.02 -10.56 -30.99
C PHE A 634 -0.12 -11.44 -31.86
N ALA A 635 -0.65 -11.91 -32.99
CA ALA A 635 0.07 -12.76 -33.94
C ALA A 635 0.05 -12.06 -35.29
N ASP A 636 1.24 -11.78 -35.83
CA ASP A 636 1.40 -11.05 -37.09
C ASP A 636 1.79 -12.00 -38.23
N GLU A 637 2.37 -13.15 -37.91
CA GLU A 637 2.75 -14.17 -38.87
C GLU A 637 1.58 -15.10 -39.21
N TYR A 638 1.38 -15.36 -40.50
CA TYR A 638 0.27 -16.18 -41.01
C TYR A 638 0.18 -17.56 -40.32
N ALA A 639 1.32 -18.23 -40.15
CA ALA A 639 1.38 -19.55 -39.51
C ALA A 639 1.06 -19.50 -38.00
N GLU A 640 1.34 -18.39 -37.32
CA GLU A 640 1.01 -18.19 -35.91
C GLU A 640 -0.47 -17.82 -35.73
N VAL A 641 -1.03 -16.99 -36.64
CA VAL A 641 -2.47 -16.65 -36.68
C VAL A 641 -3.32 -17.90 -36.82
N HIS A 642 -2.98 -18.79 -37.75
CA HIS A 642 -3.72 -20.05 -37.95
C HIS A 642 -3.70 -20.95 -36.72
N ARG A 643 -2.53 -21.15 -36.12
CA ARG A 643 -2.38 -21.94 -34.90
C ARG A 643 -3.16 -21.33 -33.73
N ALA A 644 -3.11 -20.01 -33.57
CA ALA A 644 -3.87 -19.30 -32.56
C ALA A 644 -5.38 -19.46 -32.75
N ASN A 645 -5.87 -19.39 -33.99
CA ASN A 645 -7.29 -19.59 -34.29
C ASN A 645 -7.76 -21.03 -34.02
N ALA A 646 -6.98 -22.03 -34.43
CA ALA A 646 -7.28 -23.44 -34.10
C ALA A 646 -7.31 -23.67 -32.58
N MET A 647 -6.39 -23.06 -31.84
CA MET A 647 -6.38 -23.15 -30.37
C MET A 647 -7.58 -22.45 -29.73
N ARG A 648 -7.95 -21.26 -30.21
CA ARG A 648 -9.16 -20.53 -29.76
C ARG A 648 -10.41 -21.38 -29.92
N GLU A 649 -10.58 -21.99 -31.10
CA GLU A 649 -11.73 -22.86 -31.39
C GLU A 649 -11.75 -24.07 -30.46
N ARG A 650 -10.61 -24.71 -30.24
CA ARG A 650 -10.51 -25.85 -29.31
C ARG A 650 -10.83 -25.45 -27.87
N LEU A 651 -10.30 -24.33 -27.37
CA LEU A 651 -10.59 -23.82 -26.04
C LEU A 651 -12.08 -23.47 -25.86
N GLN A 652 -12.67 -22.81 -26.86
CA GLN A 652 -14.05 -22.35 -26.80
C GLN A 652 -15.07 -23.50 -26.97
N TYR A 653 -14.88 -24.37 -27.97
CA TYR A 653 -15.91 -25.35 -28.34
C TYR A 653 -15.65 -26.76 -27.79
N HIS A 654 -14.39 -27.19 -27.71
CA HIS A 654 -14.06 -28.52 -27.18
C HIS A 654 -13.94 -28.51 -25.65
N TYR A 655 -13.21 -27.55 -25.08
CA TYR A 655 -13.07 -27.41 -23.63
C TYR A 655 -14.17 -26.57 -22.97
N LYS A 656 -14.99 -25.86 -23.76
CA LYS A 656 -16.11 -25.02 -23.28
C LYS A 656 -15.68 -23.93 -22.30
N ILE A 657 -14.47 -23.39 -22.47
CA ILE A 657 -13.93 -22.35 -21.60
C ILE A 657 -14.38 -20.97 -22.12
N PRO A 658 -15.05 -20.14 -21.29
CA PRO A 658 -15.47 -18.81 -21.69
C PRO A 658 -14.27 -17.88 -21.88
N PHE A 659 -14.41 -16.95 -22.82
CA PHE A 659 -13.43 -15.90 -23.08
C PHE A 659 -13.98 -14.57 -22.56
N ILE A 660 -13.11 -13.75 -21.95
CA ILE A 660 -13.45 -12.37 -21.61
C ILE A 660 -13.88 -11.62 -22.88
N ASN A 661 -13.11 -11.75 -23.96
CA ASN A 661 -13.45 -11.29 -25.30
C ASN A 661 -13.40 -12.49 -26.26
N PRO A 662 -14.52 -12.89 -26.89
CA PRO A 662 -14.59 -14.09 -27.69
C PRO A 662 -13.87 -13.93 -29.04
N PRO A 663 -13.41 -15.02 -29.66
CA PRO A 663 -12.78 -15.01 -30.98
C PRO A 663 -13.62 -14.35 -32.09
N SER A 664 -14.95 -14.45 -32.02
CA SER A 664 -15.88 -13.78 -32.94
C SER A 664 -15.76 -12.26 -32.92
N LEU A 665 -15.50 -11.65 -31.75
CA LEU A 665 -15.25 -10.21 -31.63
C LEU A 665 -13.98 -9.80 -32.36
N PHE A 666 -12.91 -10.59 -32.26
CA PHE A 666 -11.65 -10.30 -32.96
C PHE A 666 -11.79 -10.39 -34.47
N LYS A 667 -12.68 -11.26 -34.99
CA LYS A 667 -12.99 -11.33 -36.43
C LYS A 667 -13.65 -10.05 -36.93
N ILE A 668 -14.53 -9.42 -36.14
CA ILE A 668 -15.17 -8.15 -36.49
C ILE A 668 -14.18 -6.98 -36.34
N SER A 669 -13.57 -6.82 -35.16
CA SER A 669 -12.70 -5.66 -34.88
C SER A 669 -11.35 -5.70 -35.61
N GLY A 670 -10.95 -6.86 -36.13
CA GLY A 670 -9.69 -7.03 -36.88
C GLY A 670 -9.74 -6.52 -38.32
N ASP A 671 -10.93 -6.26 -38.85
CA ASP A 671 -11.14 -5.76 -40.22
C ASP A 671 -12.05 -4.51 -40.20
N LYS A 672 -11.52 -3.41 -40.71
CA LYS A 672 -12.18 -2.10 -40.71
C LYS A 672 -13.44 -2.08 -41.59
N LEU A 673 -13.44 -2.79 -42.70
CA LEU A 673 -14.60 -2.87 -43.59
C LEU A 673 -15.70 -3.73 -42.98
N VAL A 674 -15.35 -4.84 -42.34
CA VAL A 674 -16.30 -5.69 -41.60
C VAL A 674 -16.91 -4.90 -40.44
N THR A 675 -16.09 -4.24 -39.63
CA THR A 675 -16.56 -3.35 -38.56
C THR A 675 -17.52 -2.30 -39.09
N HIS A 676 -17.15 -1.57 -40.15
CA HIS A 676 -17.99 -0.53 -40.73
C HIS A 676 -19.35 -1.08 -41.17
N LYS A 677 -19.36 -2.20 -41.92
CA LYS A 677 -20.60 -2.85 -42.39
C LYS A 677 -21.50 -3.28 -41.24
N VAL A 678 -20.95 -3.77 -40.13
CA VAL A 678 -21.73 -4.14 -38.95
C VAL A 678 -22.35 -2.89 -38.31
N LEU A 679 -21.55 -1.86 -38.04
CA LEU A 679 -22.01 -0.63 -37.38
C LEU A 679 -23.04 0.14 -38.24
N GLN A 680 -22.87 0.14 -39.56
CA GLN A 680 -23.75 0.83 -40.51
C GLN A 680 -25.17 0.25 -40.54
N ARG A 681 -25.39 -1.00 -40.11
CA ARG A 681 -26.73 -1.61 -40.03
C ARG A 681 -27.65 -0.92 -39.02
N SER A 682 -27.09 -0.22 -38.04
CA SER A 682 -27.86 0.50 -37.03
C SER A 682 -28.15 1.93 -37.49
N PRO A 683 -29.43 2.31 -37.69
CA PRO A 683 -29.80 3.67 -38.08
C PRO A 683 -29.37 4.74 -37.07
N GLU A 684 -29.18 4.35 -35.80
CA GLU A 684 -28.77 5.26 -34.73
C GLU A 684 -27.24 5.48 -34.68
N ILE A 685 -26.46 4.59 -35.28
CA ILE A 685 -24.99 4.65 -35.33
C ILE A 685 -24.51 5.15 -36.69
N ALA A 686 -25.16 4.75 -37.78
CA ALA A 686 -24.76 5.07 -39.15
C ALA A 686 -24.47 6.56 -39.43
N PRO A 687 -25.24 7.55 -38.89
CA PRO A 687 -24.94 8.97 -39.09
C PRO A 687 -23.62 9.44 -38.47
N PHE A 688 -23.04 8.65 -37.58
CA PHE A 688 -21.79 8.94 -36.86
C PHE A 688 -20.61 8.12 -37.39
N LEU A 689 -20.74 7.51 -38.57
CA LEU A 689 -19.67 6.82 -39.28
C LEU A 689 -19.22 7.65 -40.49
N PRO A 690 -17.92 7.70 -40.80
CA PRO A 690 -17.45 8.29 -42.06
C PRO A 690 -17.86 7.39 -43.23
N GLU A 691 -18.14 7.99 -44.39
CA GLU A 691 -18.34 7.21 -45.62
C GLU A 691 -17.11 6.34 -45.88
N THR A 692 -17.30 5.02 -45.97
CA THR A 692 -16.21 4.05 -46.10
C THR A 692 -16.57 3.02 -47.17
N GLN A 693 -15.68 2.80 -48.12
CA GLN A 693 -15.86 1.86 -49.22
C GLN A 693 -14.60 1.00 -49.41
N PRO A 694 -14.70 -0.24 -49.93
CA PRO A 694 -13.51 -0.96 -50.41
C PRO A 694 -12.82 -0.14 -51.50
N LEU A 695 -11.49 -0.16 -51.56
CA LEU A 695 -10.73 0.46 -52.64
C LEU A 695 -10.88 -0.40 -53.91
N LEU A 696 -11.59 0.11 -54.91
CA LEU A 696 -11.85 -0.59 -56.18
C LEU A 696 -10.96 -0.05 -57.31
N ASP A 697 -11.06 1.25 -57.58
CA ASP A 697 -10.39 1.91 -58.69
C ASP A 697 -10.15 3.41 -58.43
N ALA A 698 -9.47 4.07 -59.35
CA ALA A 698 -9.14 5.49 -59.24
C ALA A 698 -10.36 6.41 -59.41
N SER A 699 -11.34 6.04 -60.24
CA SER A 699 -12.55 6.83 -60.46
C SER A 699 -13.34 6.97 -59.17
N GLN A 700 -13.52 5.88 -58.42
CA GLN A 700 -14.16 5.86 -57.10
C GLN A 700 -13.45 6.79 -56.10
N VAL A 701 -12.12 6.72 -56.04
CA VAL A 701 -11.33 7.57 -55.12
C VAL A 701 -11.44 9.04 -55.50
N LEU A 702 -11.38 9.37 -56.79
CA LEU A 702 -11.60 10.74 -57.28
C LEU A 702 -13.00 11.24 -56.91
N GLU A 703 -14.04 10.44 -57.14
CA GLU A 703 -15.42 10.81 -56.80
C GLU A 703 -15.57 11.13 -55.30
N MET A 704 -15.05 10.26 -54.43
CA MET A 704 -15.06 10.51 -52.99
C MET A 704 -14.23 11.74 -52.62
N LEU A 705 -13.10 11.97 -53.28
CA LEU A 705 -12.26 13.15 -53.04
C LEU A 705 -12.95 14.45 -53.48
N PHE A 706 -13.65 14.46 -54.61
CA PHE A 706 -14.46 15.61 -55.04
C PHE A 706 -15.62 15.89 -54.08
N ARG A 707 -16.27 14.85 -53.56
CA ARG A 707 -17.39 14.99 -52.62
C ARG A 707 -16.95 15.52 -51.26
N HIS A 708 -15.82 15.04 -50.74
CA HIS A 708 -15.43 15.25 -49.34
C HIS A 708 -14.21 16.17 -49.15
N GLY A 709 -13.48 16.48 -50.22
CA GLY A 709 -12.26 17.29 -50.23
C GLY A 709 -11.01 16.60 -49.66
N VAL A 710 -11.20 15.69 -48.69
CA VAL A 710 -10.14 14.88 -48.09
C VAL A 710 -10.62 13.43 -47.98
N VAL A 711 -9.78 12.48 -48.40
CA VAL A 711 -10.02 11.04 -48.20
C VAL A 711 -8.77 10.34 -47.69
N PHE A 712 -8.95 9.20 -47.06
CA PHE A 712 -7.88 8.36 -46.54
C PHE A 712 -7.95 6.98 -47.20
N ILE A 713 -6.81 6.51 -47.70
CA ILE A 713 -6.62 5.11 -48.09
C ILE A 713 -5.96 4.38 -46.93
N LYS A 714 -6.56 3.27 -46.49
CA LYS A 714 -6.11 2.49 -45.32
C LYS A 714 -6.16 1.00 -45.62
N PRO A 715 -5.23 0.17 -45.14
CA PRO A 715 -5.41 -1.28 -45.17
C PRO A 715 -6.67 -1.71 -44.40
N ALA A 716 -7.46 -2.63 -44.93
CA ALA A 716 -8.67 -3.14 -44.27
C ALA A 716 -8.33 -3.91 -42.99
N ALA A 717 -7.25 -4.71 -43.02
CA ALA A 717 -6.69 -5.42 -41.88
C ALA A 717 -5.30 -4.89 -41.53
N GLY A 718 -5.01 -4.73 -40.25
CA GLY A 718 -3.71 -4.24 -39.76
C GLY A 718 -3.84 -3.40 -38.48
N PHE A 719 -2.70 -3.17 -37.82
CA PHE A 719 -2.61 -2.47 -36.53
C PHE A 719 -1.69 -1.24 -36.62
N ARG A 720 -1.89 -0.26 -35.73
CA ARG A 720 -1.03 0.94 -35.53
C ARG A 720 -0.92 1.90 -36.72
N GLY A 721 -1.99 2.04 -37.51
CA GLY A 721 -2.05 3.02 -38.60
C GLY A 721 -0.90 2.92 -39.61
N LYS A 722 -0.36 1.72 -39.81
CA LYS A 722 0.63 1.46 -40.86
C LYS A 722 -0.01 1.63 -42.24
N ASP A 723 0.73 2.24 -43.16
CA ASP A 723 0.38 2.39 -44.58
C ASP A 723 -0.91 3.19 -44.85
N VAL A 724 -1.22 4.18 -44.00
CA VAL A 724 -2.34 5.08 -44.26
C VAL A 724 -1.88 6.30 -45.04
N ILE A 725 -2.63 6.60 -46.10
CA ILE A 725 -2.35 7.66 -47.06
C ILE A 725 -3.50 8.66 -47.02
N LYS A 726 -3.18 9.94 -46.88
CA LYS A 726 -4.12 11.06 -46.96
C LYS A 726 -4.07 11.63 -48.37
N LEU A 727 -5.23 11.76 -49.01
CA LEU A 727 -5.40 12.50 -50.27
C LEU A 727 -6.21 13.76 -50.00
N GLN A 728 -5.74 14.91 -50.51
CA GLN A 728 -6.44 16.19 -50.44
C GLN A 728 -6.16 17.05 -51.69
N PHE A 729 -7.05 17.98 -52.01
CA PHE A 729 -6.74 19.03 -52.97
C PHE A 729 -5.83 20.10 -52.34
N GLU A 730 -4.85 20.56 -53.11
CA GLU A 730 -4.06 21.76 -52.82
C GLU A 730 -4.72 23.01 -53.46
N PRO A 731 -4.34 24.24 -53.06
CA PRO A 731 -4.92 25.47 -53.59
C PRO A 731 -4.81 25.63 -55.13
N ASP A 732 -3.88 24.92 -55.76
CA ASP A 732 -3.67 24.88 -57.21
C ASP A 732 -4.48 23.78 -57.93
N ASN A 733 -5.43 23.14 -57.24
CA ASN A 733 -6.28 22.04 -57.70
C ASN A 733 -5.54 20.72 -58.01
N ARG A 734 -4.27 20.58 -57.63
CA ARG A 734 -3.58 19.28 -57.68
C ARG A 734 -4.01 18.39 -56.52
N ILE A 735 -3.90 17.08 -56.72
CA ILE A 735 -4.08 16.10 -55.64
C ILE A 735 -2.73 15.93 -54.95
N CYS A 736 -2.71 16.12 -53.64
CA CYS A 736 -1.58 15.83 -52.79
C CYS A 736 -1.85 14.54 -52.00
N ALA A 737 -0.97 13.56 -52.20
CA ALA A 737 -0.88 12.34 -51.41
C ALA A 737 0.20 12.48 -50.35
N ARG A 738 -0.13 12.20 -49.09
CA ARG A 738 0.84 12.19 -47.99
C ARG A 738 0.72 10.91 -47.17
N GLY A 739 1.86 10.37 -46.76
CA GLY A 739 1.94 9.19 -45.90
C GLY A 739 3.17 9.22 -45.00
N ARG A 740 3.36 8.14 -44.23
CA ARG A 740 4.45 8.04 -43.26
C ARG A 740 5.20 6.71 -43.39
N GLN A 741 6.52 6.78 -43.44
CA GLN A 741 7.38 5.61 -43.44
C GLN A 741 7.79 5.28 -41.99
N LEU A 742 7.41 4.10 -41.50
CA LEU A 742 7.52 3.76 -40.08
C LEU A 742 8.95 3.51 -39.59
N ASP A 743 9.81 2.98 -40.47
CA ASP A 743 11.18 2.60 -40.09
C ASP A 743 12.08 3.83 -39.94
N GLU A 744 11.79 4.92 -40.66
CA GLU A 744 12.60 6.14 -40.70
C GLU A 744 11.95 7.34 -39.98
N ARG A 745 10.70 7.21 -39.50
CA ARG A 745 9.87 8.28 -38.91
C ARG A 745 9.63 9.49 -39.84
N THR A 746 9.98 9.39 -41.11
CA THR A 746 9.84 10.41 -42.16
C THR A 746 8.43 10.42 -42.76
N THR A 747 8.00 11.59 -43.20
CA THR A 747 6.78 11.78 -44.00
C THR A 747 7.16 11.90 -45.47
N TRP A 748 6.35 11.35 -46.35
CA TRP A 748 6.50 11.54 -47.79
C TRP A 748 5.27 12.27 -48.34
N GLU A 749 5.48 12.98 -49.45
CA GLU A 749 4.47 13.74 -50.16
C GLU A 749 4.68 13.59 -51.66
N GLU A 750 3.59 13.37 -52.38
CA GLU A 750 3.55 13.27 -53.84
C GLU A 750 2.37 14.10 -54.36
N THR A 751 2.56 14.84 -55.45
CA THR A 751 1.50 15.65 -56.05
C THR A 751 1.29 15.30 -57.51
N PHE A 752 0.05 15.09 -57.90
CA PHE A 752 -0.32 14.72 -59.27
C PHE A 752 -1.58 15.45 -59.72
N ASN A 753 -1.81 15.51 -61.03
CA ASN A 753 -3.00 16.12 -61.59
C ASN A 753 -4.24 15.31 -61.20
N PRO A 754 -5.42 15.93 -61.09
CA PRO A 754 -6.67 15.25 -60.77
C PRO A 754 -7.20 14.44 -61.98
N SER A 755 -6.41 13.49 -62.47
CA SER A 755 -6.73 12.59 -63.55
C SER A 755 -6.78 11.15 -63.07
N GLU A 756 -7.73 10.38 -63.62
CA GLU A 756 -7.88 8.97 -63.30
C GLU A 756 -6.61 8.17 -63.62
N LYS A 757 -5.91 8.54 -64.69
CA LYS A 757 -4.68 7.87 -65.14
C LYS A 757 -3.55 7.99 -64.11
N GLU A 758 -3.29 9.20 -63.59
CA GLU A 758 -2.23 9.43 -62.62
C GLU A 758 -2.57 8.78 -61.26
N LEU A 759 -3.81 8.93 -60.80
CA LEU A 759 -4.24 8.29 -59.56
C LEU A 759 -4.26 6.76 -59.66
N ALA A 760 -4.60 6.18 -60.81
CA ALA A 760 -4.53 4.74 -61.03
C ALA A 760 -3.09 4.20 -61.02
N ALA A 761 -2.11 4.99 -61.50
CA ALA A 761 -0.70 4.64 -61.39
C ALA A 761 -0.27 4.62 -59.92
N PHE A 762 -0.60 5.68 -59.17
CA PHE A 762 -0.32 5.79 -57.74
C PHE A 762 -0.94 4.64 -56.93
N ILE A 763 -2.22 4.31 -57.15
CA ILE A 763 -2.90 3.22 -56.43
C ILE A 763 -2.25 1.86 -56.66
N LYS A 764 -1.67 1.61 -57.85
CA LYS A 764 -0.97 0.36 -58.16
C LYS A 764 0.32 0.19 -57.35
N GLU A 765 0.93 1.28 -56.92
CA GLU A 765 2.15 1.28 -56.11
C GLU A 765 1.86 1.01 -54.62
N ILE A 766 0.61 1.22 -54.18
CA ILE A 766 0.19 0.97 -52.80
C ILE A 766 0.23 -0.54 -52.50
N PRO A 767 1.04 -1.00 -51.54
CA PRO A 767 1.11 -2.42 -51.18
C PRO A 767 -0.25 -2.96 -50.72
N ARG A 768 -0.67 -4.10 -51.29
CA ARG A 768 -1.96 -4.75 -50.96
C ARG A 768 -3.18 -3.82 -51.13
N SER A 769 -3.16 -2.94 -52.13
CA SER A 769 -4.27 -2.04 -52.47
C SER A 769 -5.61 -2.77 -52.66
N ASN A 770 -5.59 -4.00 -53.18
CA ASN A 770 -6.76 -4.88 -53.29
C ASN A 770 -7.41 -5.30 -51.95
N LYS A 771 -6.77 -5.00 -50.82
CA LYS A 771 -7.27 -5.20 -49.45
C LYS A 771 -7.33 -3.89 -48.68
N ALA A 772 -7.39 -2.76 -49.36
CA ALA A 772 -7.52 -1.44 -48.74
C ALA A 772 -8.97 -0.95 -48.78
N ILE A 773 -9.24 0.08 -47.97
CA ILE A 773 -10.47 0.87 -47.97
C ILE A 773 -10.15 2.32 -48.31
N VAL A 774 -11.11 3.01 -48.91
CA VAL A 774 -11.14 4.47 -49.02
C VAL A 774 -12.19 5.00 -48.04
N GLN A 775 -11.83 6.02 -47.27
CA GLN A 775 -12.65 6.57 -46.19
C GLN A 775 -12.66 8.09 -46.22
N GLN A 776 -13.83 8.69 -46.02
CA GLN A 776 -14.01 10.14 -45.87
C GLN A 776 -13.11 10.73 -44.78
N GLY A 777 -12.49 11.87 -45.07
CA GLY A 777 -11.75 12.65 -44.08
C GLY A 777 -12.69 13.40 -43.12
N ILE A 778 -12.37 13.36 -41.82
CA ILE A 778 -13.22 13.95 -40.78
C ILE A 778 -12.67 15.33 -40.39
N PRO A 779 -13.49 16.40 -40.40
CA PRO A 779 -13.09 17.73 -39.97
C PRO A 779 -12.96 17.80 -38.43
N ALA A 780 -11.84 17.32 -37.92
CA ALA A 780 -11.56 17.19 -36.50
C ALA A 780 -11.51 18.54 -35.77
N LEU A 781 -11.88 18.52 -34.49
CA LEU A 781 -11.56 19.55 -33.51
C LEU A 781 -10.04 19.68 -33.41
N LEU A 782 -9.57 20.93 -33.26
CA LEU A 782 -8.15 21.23 -33.18
C LEU A 782 -7.74 21.62 -31.75
N TYR A 783 -6.54 21.23 -31.36
CA TYR A 783 -5.84 21.70 -30.17
C TYR A 783 -4.48 22.24 -30.62
N LYS A 784 -4.26 23.56 -30.52
CA LYS A 784 -3.05 24.22 -31.07
C LYS A 784 -2.80 23.83 -32.53
N ASP A 785 -3.83 23.99 -33.36
CA ASP A 785 -3.85 23.65 -34.79
C ASP A 785 -3.61 22.18 -35.14
N ARG A 786 -3.65 21.29 -34.15
CA ARG A 786 -3.46 19.85 -34.33
C ARG A 786 -4.75 19.10 -34.10
N PRO A 787 -5.11 18.14 -34.96
CA PRO A 787 -6.30 17.33 -34.77
C PRO A 787 -6.33 16.56 -33.45
N VAL A 788 -7.52 16.44 -32.89
CA VAL A 788 -7.79 15.69 -31.65
C VAL A 788 -8.60 14.43 -31.97
N GLU A 789 -8.17 13.31 -31.40
CA GLU A 789 -8.91 12.04 -31.36
C GLU A 789 -9.11 11.65 -29.89
N THR A 790 -10.21 11.01 -29.56
CA THR A 790 -10.50 10.54 -28.21
C THR A 790 -10.74 9.04 -28.19
N ARG A 791 -10.13 8.36 -27.22
CA ARG A 791 -10.33 6.93 -26.99
C ARG A 791 -11.15 6.72 -25.72
N PHE A 792 -12.34 6.16 -25.88
CA PHE A 792 -13.20 5.75 -24.77
C PHE A 792 -12.92 4.30 -24.41
N TYR A 793 -12.62 4.04 -23.13
CA TYR A 793 -12.40 2.69 -22.61
C TYR A 793 -13.64 2.19 -21.89
N TYR A 794 -14.17 1.05 -22.31
CA TYR A 794 -15.28 0.37 -21.65
C TYR A 794 -14.85 -0.99 -21.13
N VAL A 795 -15.21 -1.26 -19.88
CA VAL A 795 -14.96 -2.55 -19.22
C VAL A 795 -16.19 -2.91 -18.41
N LYS A 796 -16.61 -4.17 -18.48
CA LYS A 796 -17.68 -4.68 -17.63
C LYS A 796 -17.22 -4.83 -16.18
N ASN A 797 -18.13 -4.54 -15.25
CA ASN A 797 -17.91 -4.85 -13.83
C ASN A 797 -18.27 -6.32 -13.51
N SER A 798 -18.18 -6.68 -12.22
CA SER A 798 -18.56 -8.02 -11.73
C SER A 798 -20.03 -8.40 -11.95
N LYS A 799 -20.92 -7.42 -12.16
CA LYS A 799 -22.33 -7.64 -12.49
C LYS A 799 -22.56 -7.80 -14.01
N GLY A 800 -21.52 -7.69 -14.83
CA GLY A 800 -21.62 -7.75 -16.28
C GLY A 800 -22.10 -6.45 -16.93
N LEU A 801 -22.10 -5.33 -16.21
CA LEU A 801 -22.58 -4.03 -16.71
C LEU A 801 -21.43 -3.17 -17.26
N TRP A 802 -21.67 -2.52 -18.40
CA TRP A 802 -20.68 -1.65 -19.07
C TRP A 802 -20.44 -0.34 -18.32
N LEU A 803 -19.17 -0.09 -17.97
CA LEU A 803 -18.72 1.17 -17.38
C LEU A 803 -17.64 1.84 -18.23
N ARG A 804 -17.80 3.15 -18.48
CA ARG A 804 -16.73 3.99 -19.00
C ARG A 804 -15.61 4.07 -17.95
N SER A 805 -14.50 3.41 -18.24
CA SER A 805 -13.38 3.20 -17.31
C SER A 805 -12.23 4.17 -17.55
N GLY A 806 -12.15 4.76 -18.74
CA GLY A 806 -11.15 5.77 -19.10
C GLY A 806 -11.56 6.57 -20.33
N LEU A 807 -10.95 7.75 -20.47
CA LEU A 807 -11.05 8.61 -21.63
C LEU A 807 -9.68 9.28 -21.84
N VAL A 808 -9.06 9.03 -22.99
CA VAL A 808 -7.75 9.58 -23.36
C VAL A 808 -7.93 10.44 -24.59
N ALA A 809 -7.22 11.58 -24.66
CA ALA A 809 -7.14 12.37 -25.89
C ALA A 809 -5.77 12.14 -26.52
N ARG A 810 -5.78 11.92 -27.83
CA ARG A 810 -4.61 11.79 -28.69
C ARG A 810 -4.55 13.03 -29.57
N VAL A 811 -3.38 13.66 -29.63
CA VAL A 811 -3.13 14.84 -30.45
C VAL A 811 -2.08 14.46 -31.49
N ALA A 812 -2.42 14.61 -32.77
CA ALA A 812 -1.50 14.31 -33.85
C ALA A 812 -0.25 15.22 -33.76
N PRO A 813 0.95 14.71 -34.03
CA PRO A 813 2.16 15.53 -34.04
C PRO A 813 2.09 16.64 -35.11
N ASP A 814 1.51 16.33 -36.28
CA ASP A 814 1.36 17.21 -37.45
C ASP A 814 -0.07 17.10 -38.03
N ASN A 815 -0.40 17.86 -39.09
CA ASN A 815 -1.69 17.81 -39.80
C ASN A 815 -1.96 16.52 -40.61
N LEU A 816 -1.15 15.48 -40.37
CA LEU A 816 -1.22 14.18 -41.02
C LEU A 816 -1.91 13.16 -40.10
N PHE A 817 -3.03 12.63 -40.57
CA PHE A 817 -3.69 11.45 -40.00
C PHE A 817 -3.22 10.20 -40.76
N PRO A 818 -3.10 9.05 -40.07
CA PRO A 818 -3.62 8.72 -38.76
C PRO A 818 -2.60 8.95 -37.65
N MET A 819 -3.12 9.05 -36.42
CA MET A 819 -2.31 9.11 -35.21
C MET A 819 -1.68 7.72 -34.97
N ASN A 820 -0.34 7.64 -34.84
CA ASN A 820 0.39 6.41 -34.47
C ASN A 820 1.12 6.54 -33.11
N GLY A 821 0.93 5.55 -32.22
CA GLY A 821 1.39 5.56 -30.81
C GLY A 821 2.90 5.61 -30.52
N ASN A 822 3.76 5.82 -31.52
CA ASN A 822 5.20 6.07 -31.31
C ASN A 822 5.58 7.57 -31.45
N VAL A 823 4.66 8.44 -31.90
CA VAL A 823 4.93 9.86 -32.20
C VAL A 823 3.76 10.77 -31.79
N GLU A 824 2.91 10.32 -30.88
CA GLU A 824 1.75 11.07 -30.39
C GLU A 824 1.98 11.62 -28.98
N TRP A 825 1.27 12.70 -28.63
CA TRP A 825 1.12 13.13 -27.25
C TRP A 825 -0.19 12.55 -26.71
N ASP A 826 -0.10 11.38 -26.05
CA ASP A 826 -1.20 10.90 -25.23
C ASP A 826 -1.36 11.84 -24.04
N LEU A 827 -2.54 12.44 -23.90
CA LEU A 827 -2.80 13.46 -22.89
C LEU A 827 -4.13 13.20 -22.17
N LEU A 828 -4.28 13.84 -21.01
CA LEU A 828 -5.53 13.84 -20.29
C LEU A 828 -6.61 14.53 -21.15
N ALA A 829 -7.64 13.77 -21.54
CA ALA A 829 -8.74 14.29 -22.35
C ALA A 829 -9.46 15.48 -21.70
N SER A 830 -9.54 15.50 -20.37
CA SER A 830 -10.11 16.62 -19.62
C SER A 830 -9.39 17.94 -19.89
N ARG A 831 -8.06 17.91 -20.06
CA ARG A 831 -7.22 19.08 -20.36
C ARG A 831 -7.40 19.53 -21.80
N ILE A 832 -7.29 18.59 -22.74
CA ILE A 832 -7.32 18.90 -24.18
C ILE A 832 -8.71 19.37 -24.61
N LEU A 833 -9.76 18.63 -24.26
CA LEU A 833 -11.12 19.02 -24.63
C LEU A 833 -11.55 20.33 -23.94
N LYS A 834 -11.15 20.57 -22.68
CA LYS A 834 -11.43 21.86 -22.01
C LYS A 834 -10.77 23.02 -22.76
N ALA A 835 -9.53 22.86 -23.20
CA ALA A 835 -8.81 23.90 -23.91
C ALA A 835 -9.34 24.12 -25.35
N SER A 836 -9.81 23.08 -26.03
CA SER A 836 -10.29 23.17 -27.41
C SER A 836 -11.75 23.60 -27.57
N MET A 837 -12.66 23.22 -26.65
CA MET A 837 -14.10 23.51 -26.78
C MET A 837 -14.74 24.17 -25.54
N GLY A 838 -14.01 24.33 -24.43
CA GLY A 838 -14.55 24.88 -23.18
C GLY A 838 -15.30 23.85 -22.32
N VAL A 839 -15.64 24.22 -21.08
CA VAL A 839 -16.15 23.27 -20.06
C VAL A 839 -17.54 22.73 -20.40
N GLN A 840 -18.48 23.58 -20.79
CA GLN A 840 -19.88 23.19 -21.03
C GLN A 840 -20.00 22.28 -22.26
N ARG A 841 -19.42 22.68 -23.40
CA ARG A 841 -19.39 21.88 -24.64
C ARG A 841 -18.70 20.54 -24.43
N ARG A 842 -17.62 20.50 -23.63
CA ARG A 842 -16.94 19.24 -23.27
C ARG A 842 -17.86 18.23 -22.59
N GLU A 843 -18.65 18.66 -21.62
CA GLU A 843 -19.55 17.72 -20.92
C GLU A 843 -20.67 17.23 -21.84
N ALA A 844 -21.29 18.12 -22.61
CA ALA A 844 -22.29 17.74 -23.62
C ALA A 844 -21.74 16.76 -24.67
N TYR A 845 -20.51 17.00 -25.16
CA TYR A 845 -19.83 16.08 -26.07
C TYR A 845 -19.59 14.71 -25.44
N LYS A 846 -19.09 14.68 -24.20
CA LYS A 846 -18.80 13.42 -23.47
C LYS A 846 -20.06 12.60 -23.26
N GLU A 847 -21.18 13.22 -22.91
CA GLU A 847 -22.46 12.53 -22.72
C GLU A 847 -22.98 11.96 -24.03
N ARG A 848 -22.97 12.76 -25.11
CA ARG A 848 -23.38 12.33 -26.45
C ARG A 848 -22.52 11.18 -26.97
N ALA A 849 -21.20 11.28 -26.82
CA ALA A 849 -20.26 10.24 -27.22
C ALA A 849 -20.42 8.96 -26.39
N ASP A 850 -20.65 9.07 -25.07
CA ASP A 850 -20.90 7.90 -24.20
C ASP A 850 -22.19 7.18 -24.58
N ALA A 851 -23.26 7.93 -24.85
CA ALA A 851 -24.53 7.38 -25.31
C ALA A 851 -24.38 6.63 -26.65
N LEU A 852 -23.65 7.21 -27.61
CA LEU A 852 -23.34 6.57 -28.89
C LEU A 852 -22.51 5.28 -28.70
N CYS A 853 -21.46 5.33 -27.88
CA CYS A 853 -20.63 4.16 -27.58
C CYS A 853 -21.44 3.01 -26.96
N ARG A 854 -22.42 3.31 -26.09
CA ARG A 854 -23.28 2.28 -25.49
C ARG A 854 -24.14 1.56 -26.53
N LYS A 855 -24.58 2.25 -27.58
CA LYS A 855 -25.28 1.63 -28.72
C LYS A 855 -24.35 0.70 -29.50
N VAL A 856 -23.10 1.13 -29.73
CA VAL A 856 -22.07 0.28 -30.36
C VAL A 856 -21.83 -0.98 -29.54
N LEU A 857 -21.68 -0.87 -28.22
CA LEU A 857 -21.50 -2.02 -27.32
C LEU A 857 -22.68 -2.98 -27.42
N ALA A 858 -23.92 -2.49 -27.34
CA ALA A 858 -25.12 -3.31 -27.42
C ALA A 858 -25.23 -4.05 -28.77
N LEU A 859 -24.96 -3.36 -29.89
CA LEU A 859 -24.98 -3.96 -31.22
C LEU A 859 -23.93 -5.08 -31.36
N LEU A 860 -22.70 -4.84 -30.90
CA LEU A 860 -21.66 -5.86 -30.97
C LEU A 860 -21.99 -7.05 -30.06
N GLU A 861 -22.59 -6.83 -28.89
CA GLU A 861 -23.00 -7.92 -28.01
C GLU A 861 -24.09 -8.79 -28.63
N SER A 862 -25.02 -8.21 -29.39
CA SER A 862 -26.01 -8.99 -30.14
C SER A 862 -25.40 -9.82 -31.27
N GLU A 863 -24.27 -9.39 -31.84
CA GLU A 863 -23.59 -10.08 -32.96
C GLU A 863 -22.66 -11.19 -32.46
N VAL A 864 -21.91 -10.96 -31.39
CA VAL A 864 -20.82 -11.88 -30.95
C VAL A 864 -21.07 -12.57 -29.62
N GLY A 865 -22.16 -12.23 -28.93
CA GLY A 865 -22.42 -12.62 -27.56
C GLY A 865 -21.68 -11.74 -26.53
N PRO A 866 -21.75 -12.09 -25.24
CA PRO A 866 -21.15 -11.29 -24.17
C PRO A 866 -19.62 -11.17 -24.30
N PHE A 867 -19.11 -9.95 -24.16
CA PHE A 867 -17.67 -9.67 -24.06
C PHE A 867 -17.37 -8.64 -22.95
N GLY A 868 -16.11 -8.45 -22.59
CA GLY A 868 -15.71 -7.83 -21.32
C GLY A 868 -14.99 -6.49 -21.43
N GLU A 869 -14.31 -6.21 -22.55
CA GLU A 869 -13.64 -4.93 -22.78
C GLU A 869 -13.69 -4.48 -24.23
N LEU A 870 -13.75 -3.17 -24.45
CA LEU A 870 -13.63 -2.55 -25.77
C LEU A 870 -13.12 -1.11 -25.62
N ALA A 871 -12.25 -0.68 -26.52
CA ALA A 871 -11.96 0.73 -26.71
C ALA A 871 -12.58 1.22 -28.03
N ILE A 872 -13.16 2.41 -28.02
CA ILE A 872 -13.77 3.04 -29.18
C ILE A 872 -13.07 4.37 -29.43
N ASP A 873 -12.62 4.54 -30.66
CA ASP A 873 -11.91 5.73 -31.12
C ASP A 873 -12.86 6.65 -31.86
N ILE A 874 -12.94 7.88 -31.34
CA ILE A 874 -13.88 8.91 -31.76
C ILE A 874 -13.13 10.18 -32.08
N ILE A 875 -13.36 10.72 -33.27
CA ILE A 875 -12.91 12.06 -33.63
C ILE A 875 -14.04 13.06 -33.29
N PRO A 876 -13.85 13.96 -32.30
CA PRO A 876 -14.72 15.12 -32.16
C PRO A 876 -14.59 16.02 -33.39
N THR A 877 -15.69 16.40 -34.02
CA THR A 877 -15.68 17.41 -35.09
C THR A 877 -15.65 18.83 -34.52
N ARG A 878 -15.43 19.82 -35.38
CA ARG A 878 -15.53 21.25 -35.01
C ARG A 878 -16.90 21.65 -34.44
N ASN A 879 -17.96 20.91 -34.80
CA ASN A 879 -19.33 21.08 -34.32
C ASN A 879 -19.68 20.14 -33.16
N ASP A 880 -18.67 19.57 -32.49
CA ASP A 880 -18.81 18.65 -31.36
C ASP A 880 -19.59 17.36 -31.68
N ALA A 881 -19.63 16.94 -32.94
CA ALA A 881 -20.19 15.64 -33.30
C ALA A 881 -19.16 14.52 -33.02
N PRO A 882 -19.55 13.40 -32.39
CA PRO A 882 -18.67 12.26 -32.18
C PRO A 882 -18.68 11.33 -33.39
N ILE A 883 -17.62 11.32 -34.20
CA ILE A 883 -17.50 10.41 -35.35
C ILE A 883 -16.66 9.19 -34.96
N ILE A 884 -17.23 7.99 -35.05
CA ILE A 884 -16.54 6.73 -34.74
C ILE A 884 -15.63 6.36 -35.90
N VAL A 885 -14.36 6.09 -35.59
CA VAL A 885 -13.33 5.77 -36.60
C VAL A 885 -12.85 4.33 -36.47
N GLU A 886 -12.68 3.83 -35.25
CA GLU A 886 -12.17 2.49 -35.01
C GLU A 886 -12.73 1.91 -33.69
N ILE A 887 -12.84 0.59 -33.64
CA ILE A 887 -13.11 -0.16 -32.41
C ILE A 887 -11.96 -1.15 -32.17
N ASN A 888 -11.59 -1.31 -30.91
CA ASN A 888 -10.39 -2.05 -30.51
C ASN A 888 -10.73 -3.05 -29.39
N ALA A 889 -10.78 -4.34 -29.73
CA ALA A 889 -11.11 -5.43 -28.80
C ALA A 889 -9.94 -5.93 -27.93
N LYS A 890 -8.71 -5.46 -28.19
CA LYS A 890 -7.51 -5.73 -27.38
C LYS A 890 -6.78 -4.41 -27.11
N PRO A 891 -7.36 -3.49 -26.33
CA PRO A 891 -6.84 -2.14 -26.23
C PRO A 891 -5.43 -2.07 -25.63
N ASP A 892 -4.64 -1.11 -26.12
CA ASP A 892 -3.30 -0.82 -25.63
C ASP A 892 -3.32 -0.10 -24.27
N ASN A 893 -2.15 -0.08 -23.63
CA ASN A 893 -1.96 0.48 -22.30
C ASN A 893 -1.77 2.01 -22.31
N LEU A 894 -2.57 2.77 -23.09
CA LEU A 894 -2.41 4.24 -23.20
C LEU A 894 -2.52 4.94 -21.83
N LEU A 895 -3.36 4.42 -20.93
CA LEU A 895 -3.50 4.92 -19.56
C LEU A 895 -2.17 4.89 -18.76
N HIS A 896 -1.25 3.99 -19.09
CA HIS A 896 0.09 3.98 -18.51
C HIS A 896 0.96 5.10 -19.07
N MET A 897 0.89 5.36 -20.38
CA MET A 897 1.72 6.35 -21.06
C MET A 897 1.43 7.77 -20.59
N ILE A 898 0.17 8.05 -20.19
CA ILE A 898 -0.25 9.33 -19.61
C ILE A 898 -0.12 9.42 -18.09
N GLY A 899 0.50 8.44 -17.43
CA GLY A 899 0.62 8.40 -15.96
C GLY A 899 -0.69 8.17 -15.20
N ALA A 900 -1.79 7.79 -15.86
CA ALA A 900 -3.09 7.52 -15.23
C ALA A 900 -3.17 6.13 -14.55
N PHE A 901 -2.21 5.82 -13.69
CA PHE A 901 -2.03 4.49 -13.09
C PHE A 901 -3.25 4.02 -12.27
N ARG A 902 -3.94 4.93 -11.57
CA ARG A 902 -5.16 4.60 -10.80
C ARG A 902 -6.29 4.12 -11.73
N ARG A 903 -6.52 4.83 -12.84
CA ARG A 903 -7.53 4.45 -13.85
C ARG A 903 -7.19 3.14 -14.53
N ARG A 904 -5.91 2.92 -14.86
CA ARG A 904 -5.42 1.64 -15.38
C ARG A 904 -5.74 0.48 -14.43
N ASN A 905 -5.41 0.62 -13.14
CA ASN A 905 -5.70 -0.43 -12.16
C ASN A 905 -7.20 -0.67 -12.02
N LEU A 906 -8.02 0.39 -12.03
CA LEU A 906 -9.47 0.27 -12.00
C LEU A 906 -10.02 -0.54 -13.20
N CYS A 907 -9.50 -0.32 -14.41
CA CYS A 907 -9.88 -1.11 -15.59
C CYS A 907 -9.57 -2.60 -15.39
N ILE A 908 -8.35 -2.92 -14.96
CA ILE A 908 -7.95 -4.31 -14.69
C ILE A 908 -8.82 -4.94 -13.60
N MET A 909 -9.10 -4.22 -12.52
CA MET A 909 -9.93 -4.73 -11.41
C MET A 909 -11.37 -5.01 -11.85
N ARG A 910 -11.95 -4.19 -12.74
CA ARG A 910 -13.27 -4.43 -13.33
C ARG A 910 -13.25 -5.68 -14.22
N LEU A 911 -12.24 -5.79 -15.09
CA LEU A 911 -12.03 -6.94 -15.96
C LEU A 911 -11.93 -8.25 -15.17
N LEU A 912 -11.15 -8.25 -14.08
CA LEU A 912 -11.02 -9.39 -13.18
C LEU A 912 -12.35 -9.74 -12.49
N GLY A 913 -13.15 -8.74 -12.13
CA GLY A 913 -14.51 -8.97 -11.61
C GLY A 913 -15.42 -9.64 -12.65
N TYR A 914 -15.37 -9.20 -13.91
CA TYR A 914 -16.10 -9.85 -15.00
C TYR A 914 -15.59 -11.26 -15.29
N ALA A 915 -14.27 -11.49 -15.19
CA ALA A 915 -13.68 -12.82 -15.32
C ALA A 915 -14.22 -13.80 -14.25
N LYS A 916 -14.36 -13.36 -12.99
CA LYS A 916 -15.02 -14.15 -11.93
C LYS A 916 -16.45 -14.51 -12.30
N ARG A 917 -17.23 -13.54 -12.81
CA ARG A 917 -18.61 -13.78 -13.25
C ARG A 917 -18.67 -14.85 -14.34
N LEU A 918 -17.84 -14.75 -15.37
CA LEU A 918 -17.80 -15.74 -16.47
C LEU A 918 -17.43 -17.14 -15.99
N ALA A 919 -16.52 -17.23 -15.01
CA ALA A 919 -16.10 -18.49 -14.43
C ALA A 919 -17.06 -19.07 -13.38
N GLY A 920 -18.16 -18.37 -13.05
CA GLY A 920 -19.14 -18.79 -12.05
C GLY A 920 -18.78 -18.44 -10.59
N PHE A 921 -17.70 -17.68 -10.35
CA PHE A 921 -17.25 -17.24 -9.02
C PHE A 921 -17.71 -15.80 -8.68
N GLY A 922 -18.76 -15.29 -9.34
CA GLY A 922 -19.30 -13.96 -9.07
C GLY A 922 -19.98 -13.89 -7.70
N GLU A 923 -19.94 -12.72 -7.06
CA GLU A 923 -20.85 -12.41 -5.94
C GLU A 923 -22.26 -12.26 -6.53
N GLU A 924 -23.26 -12.94 -5.93
CA GLU A 924 -24.68 -12.79 -6.30
C GLU A 924 -25.19 -11.36 -6.07
#